data_AF-A0AAN0S7E8-F1
#
_entry.id   AF-A0AAN0S7E8-F1
#
_cell.length_a   1.000
_cell.length_b   1.000
_cell.length_c   1.000
_cell.angle_alpha   90.00
_cell.angle_beta   90.00
_cell.angle_gamma   90.00
#
_symmetry.space_group_name_H-M   'P 1'
#
loop_
_entity.id
_entity.type
_entity.pdbx_description
1 polymer ?
#
loop_
_entity_poly.entity_id
_entity_poly.type
_entity_poly.pdbx_seq_one_letter_code
_entity_poly.pdbx_strand_id
1 'polypeptide(L)'
;MAVFVFVSFKIAKNKKTFDNHFISIMFFALLLTANQTVFFSNVISSIKDLSQGDGSKVENHYKSLNPEVSERYNYVFIYAESLERTFQSLGGKNYTPRLSEIADKNIEFTNVQQTPGMGWTMAGIVNTQCAIPLVLAQGNSGNSISHFLRGADCVATWFEKKNYITEFIRGSDKEFAGGDKFFAQHGWINQHDKQYFLDNNLASQEQISGWGVHDDVLLEHAYNEFEKFSISGKPFLLSLLTVNTHPPSGTFLQTCEEKISNHFDNDMLRSVACSDYLLSDFIAKISQSKWFDKTIIVLVSDHYMMENDASKILTANEDSRKNRFVIIKKGIVPQKNNSLGSLLDVWPTVFDIAGATNPEFGFGISLLSENPSPYIADFSSKREIKDYLNFSSKLWRLPSINDRMWYSSGKLNIDDQKFNLPLYATLDSSGNFQSIYFDAFAKNAPLLAMENKNIFYADLCKNLNVRSNDVCAYNISKDTSTQFFIDSKGIHHRSDIKRPSALFSNNLIGISTGPFTVETGVSSGNDGNILKRGITFIGGHDGFNLSKTLSFDTCMGEVVDEKKVHKIYQRSNKNLIFASNDSIFCGDVNALQSISSVLRQKEINHVTTRQQIIGVYSGGEIDFVIGLPELPLDAFIEKSNNKIIRMCELFFDC
;
A
#
# COMPACT_ATOMS: atom_id res chain seq x y z
N MET A 1 -10.20 -19.61 -28.41
CA MET A 1 -9.17 -18.76 -29.02
C MET A 1 -9.18 -18.81 -30.56
N ALA A 2 -9.33 -19.98 -31.21
CA ALA A 2 -9.30 -20.08 -32.69
C ALA A 2 -10.51 -19.49 -33.45
N VAL A 3 -11.69 -19.39 -32.82
CA VAL A 3 -12.90 -18.86 -33.49
C VAL A 3 -12.92 -17.31 -33.52
N PHE A 4 -12.19 -16.65 -32.62
CA PHE A 4 -12.13 -15.18 -32.54
C PHE A 4 -11.16 -14.57 -33.57
N VAL A 5 -10.11 -15.30 -33.98
CA VAL A 5 -9.13 -14.84 -34.98
C VAL A 5 -9.76 -14.67 -36.37
N PHE A 6 -10.78 -15.47 -36.71
CA PHE A 6 -11.45 -15.42 -38.01
C PHE A 6 -12.43 -14.26 -38.17
N VAL A 7 -13.01 -13.76 -37.06
CA VAL A 7 -13.94 -12.62 -37.10
C VAL A 7 -13.17 -11.30 -37.23
N SER A 8 -12.00 -11.19 -36.60
CA SER A 8 -11.13 -10.01 -36.68
C SER A 8 -10.58 -9.75 -38.10
N PHE A 9 -10.27 -10.81 -38.86
CA PHE A 9 -9.75 -10.66 -40.22
C PHE A 9 -10.80 -10.22 -41.26
N LYS A 10 -12.09 -10.50 -41.02
CA LYS A 10 -13.16 -10.12 -41.96
C LYS A 10 -13.65 -8.69 -41.75
N ILE A 11 -13.46 -8.14 -40.55
CA ILE A 11 -13.86 -6.77 -40.19
C ILE A 11 -12.77 -5.74 -40.56
N ALA A 12 -11.50 -6.14 -40.62
CA ALA A 12 -10.39 -5.27 -41.01
C ALA A 12 -10.38 -4.82 -42.49
N LYS A 13 -11.29 -5.31 -43.33
CA LYS A 13 -11.33 -4.99 -44.78
C LYS A 13 -12.18 -3.77 -45.14
N ASN A 14 -12.91 -3.17 -44.20
CA ASN A 14 -13.65 -1.93 -44.43
C ASN A 14 -13.11 -0.82 -43.53
N LYS A 15 -12.33 0.09 -44.12
CA LYS A 15 -11.83 1.31 -43.48
C LYS A 15 -12.98 2.27 -43.14
N LYS A 16 -13.07 2.69 -41.87
CA LYS A 16 -12.93 4.08 -41.43
C LYS A 16 -12.93 4.16 -39.90
N THR A 17 -11.86 4.77 -39.37
CA THR A 17 -11.71 5.34 -38.01
C THR A 17 -12.23 4.49 -36.85
N PHE A 18 -11.37 3.61 -36.32
CA PHE A 18 -11.55 3.05 -34.98
C PHE A 18 -10.60 3.77 -34.02
N ASP A 19 -11.16 4.29 -32.94
CA ASP A 19 -10.49 5.14 -31.97
C ASP A 19 -9.61 4.30 -31.02
N ASN A 20 -8.31 4.61 -30.97
CA ASN A 20 -7.30 3.87 -30.21
C ASN A 20 -7.53 3.92 -28.68
N HIS A 21 -8.40 4.80 -28.19
CA HIS A 21 -8.76 4.88 -26.78
C HIS A 21 -9.57 3.68 -26.27
N PHE A 22 -10.37 3.03 -27.12
CA PHE A 22 -11.30 1.98 -26.68
C PHE A 22 -10.59 0.65 -26.36
N ILE A 23 -9.46 0.38 -27.03
CA ILE A 23 -8.63 -0.83 -26.80
C ILE A 23 -7.77 -0.65 -25.54
N SER A 24 -7.32 0.58 -25.24
CA SER A 24 -6.54 0.91 -24.05
C SER A 24 -7.35 0.75 -22.75
N ILE A 25 -8.64 1.13 -22.77
CA ILE A 25 -9.54 1.03 -21.61
C ILE A 25 -9.93 -0.44 -21.30
N MET A 26 -10.07 -1.28 -22.34
CA MET A 26 -10.40 -2.70 -22.16
C MET A 26 -9.23 -3.54 -21.62
N PHE A 27 -7.98 -3.17 -21.91
CA PHE A 27 -6.81 -3.83 -21.32
C PHE A 27 -6.63 -3.48 -19.84
N PHE A 28 -6.94 -2.23 -19.45
CA PHE A 28 -6.84 -1.78 -18.05
C PHE A 28 -7.84 -2.48 -17.12
N ALA A 29 -9.01 -2.87 -17.63
CA ALA A 29 -10.06 -3.53 -16.85
C ALA A 29 -9.80 -5.03 -16.59
N LEU A 30 -9.09 -5.73 -17.49
CA LEU A 30 -8.87 -7.17 -17.37
C LEU A 30 -7.74 -7.55 -16.40
N LEU A 31 -6.77 -6.64 -16.19
CA LEU A 31 -5.61 -6.83 -15.31
C LEU A 31 -5.94 -6.78 -13.81
N LEU A 32 -7.05 -6.15 -13.41
CA LEU A 32 -7.32 -5.85 -12.00
C LEU A 32 -7.97 -6.98 -11.18
N THR A 33 -8.32 -8.11 -11.81
CA THR A 33 -9.03 -9.21 -11.11
C THR A 33 -8.12 -10.27 -10.48
N ALA A 34 -6.79 -10.15 -10.63
CA ALA A 34 -5.80 -11.03 -10.00
C ALA A 34 -4.93 -10.32 -8.92
N ASN A 35 -4.79 -8.99 -9.00
CA ASN A 35 -3.76 -8.19 -8.33
C ASN A 35 -3.91 -7.90 -6.82
N GLN A 36 -4.73 -8.63 -6.06
CA GLN A 36 -4.96 -8.30 -4.63
C GLN A 36 -4.46 -9.37 -3.65
N THR A 37 -3.78 -10.44 -4.08
CA THR A 37 -3.45 -11.52 -3.13
C THR A 37 -2.15 -11.29 -2.35
N VAL A 38 -1.12 -10.67 -2.95
CA VAL A 38 0.22 -10.57 -2.32
C VAL A 38 0.43 -9.27 -1.53
N PHE A 39 -0.11 -8.15 -2.01
CA PHE A 39 -0.06 -6.88 -1.28
C PHE A 39 -0.85 -6.98 0.05
N PHE A 40 -2.03 -7.60 0.00
CA PHE A 40 -2.89 -7.78 1.16
C PHE A 40 -2.37 -8.85 2.12
N SER A 41 -1.70 -9.92 1.64
CA SER A 41 -1.21 -10.96 2.56
C SER A 41 -0.20 -10.42 3.57
N ASN A 42 0.72 -9.54 3.15
CA ASN A 42 1.74 -8.98 4.04
C ASN A 42 1.17 -7.94 5.03
N VAL A 43 0.15 -7.18 4.62
CA VAL A 43 -0.54 -6.21 5.49
C VAL A 43 -1.41 -6.94 6.51
N ILE A 44 -2.23 -7.90 6.06
CA ILE A 44 -3.12 -8.71 6.90
C ILE A 44 -2.31 -9.58 7.87
N SER A 45 -1.22 -10.21 7.42
CA SER A 45 -0.35 -10.99 8.31
C SER A 45 0.25 -10.10 9.39
N SER A 46 0.73 -8.90 9.01
CA SER A 46 1.31 -7.95 9.97
C SER A 46 0.30 -7.54 11.04
N ILE A 47 -0.98 -7.35 10.68
CA ILE A 47 -2.05 -6.97 11.63
C ILE A 47 -2.42 -8.11 12.57
N LYS A 48 -2.56 -9.33 12.05
CA LYS A 48 -2.82 -10.51 12.88
C LYS A 48 -1.66 -10.77 13.84
N ASP A 49 -0.44 -10.52 13.38
CA ASP A 49 0.76 -10.66 14.19
C ASP A 49 0.83 -9.58 15.29
N LEU A 50 0.46 -8.33 15.00
CA LEU A 50 0.35 -7.27 16.00
C LEU A 50 -0.54 -7.65 17.18
N SER A 51 -1.64 -8.34 16.89
CA SER A 51 -2.64 -8.70 17.90
C SER A 51 -2.14 -9.77 18.88
N GLN A 52 -1.07 -10.49 18.53
CA GLN A 52 -0.43 -11.54 19.33
C GLN A 52 0.99 -11.21 19.83
N GLY A 53 1.61 -10.13 19.33
CA GLY A 53 2.97 -9.73 19.71
C GLY A 53 3.07 -8.95 21.01
N ASP A 54 4.24 -8.97 21.64
CA ASP A 54 4.61 -8.21 22.82
C ASP A 54 5.96 -7.50 22.60
N GLY A 55 5.90 -6.24 22.21
CA GLY A 55 7.09 -5.43 21.92
C GLY A 55 8.06 -5.26 23.08
N SER A 56 7.63 -5.47 24.34
CA SER A 56 8.54 -5.37 25.50
C SER A 56 9.63 -6.45 25.48
N LYS A 57 9.38 -7.59 24.84
CA LYS A 57 10.35 -8.70 24.72
C LYS A 57 11.55 -8.36 23.84
N VAL A 58 11.37 -7.44 22.89
CA VAL A 58 12.39 -7.06 21.91
C VAL A 58 12.91 -5.63 22.13
N GLU A 59 12.43 -4.92 23.15
CA GLU A 59 12.84 -3.54 23.47
C GLU A 59 14.36 -3.41 23.63
N ASN A 60 15.02 -4.38 24.29
CA ASN A 60 16.48 -4.39 24.46
C ASN A 60 17.27 -4.58 23.15
N HIS A 61 16.62 -5.05 22.09
CA HIS A 61 17.19 -5.16 20.75
C HIS A 61 17.14 -3.84 20.00
N TYR A 62 16.26 -2.91 20.38
CA TYR A 62 16.14 -1.60 19.74
C TYR A 62 17.28 -0.68 20.17
N LYS A 63 18.06 -0.16 19.21
CA LYS A 63 19.22 0.70 19.44
C LYS A 63 18.94 2.14 19.00
N SER A 64 19.44 3.10 19.76
CA SER A 64 19.36 4.52 19.41
C SER A 64 20.26 4.84 18.21
N LEU A 65 19.84 5.77 17.36
CA LEU A 65 20.62 6.21 16.20
C LEU A 65 21.74 7.19 16.62
N ASN A 66 22.94 6.67 16.83
CA ASN A 66 24.08 7.46 17.28
C ASN A 66 25.46 7.05 16.68
N PRO A 67 25.55 6.73 15.38
CA PRO A 67 26.85 6.38 14.79
C PRO A 67 27.83 7.55 14.90
N GLU A 68 29.11 7.24 15.14
CA GLU A 68 30.19 8.24 15.14
C GLU A 68 31.12 8.01 13.95
N VAL A 69 30.93 8.81 12.90
CA VAL A 69 31.74 8.71 11.67
C VAL A 69 32.87 9.74 11.72
N SER A 70 34.11 9.28 11.65
CA SER A 70 35.31 10.14 11.69
C SER A 70 35.51 10.92 10.38
N GLU A 71 35.24 10.28 9.23
CA GLU A 71 35.27 10.92 7.92
C GLU A 71 33.87 11.36 7.46
N ARG A 72 33.77 12.56 6.88
CA ARG A 72 32.51 13.05 6.30
C ARG A 72 32.46 12.74 4.81
N TYR A 73 31.80 11.64 4.47
CA TYR A 73 31.47 11.27 3.08
C TYR A 73 30.20 11.97 2.60
N ASN A 74 30.08 12.18 1.30
CA ASN A 74 28.80 12.39 0.63
C ASN A 74 28.12 11.03 0.42
N TYR A 75 26.80 10.98 0.53
CA TYR A 75 26.02 9.77 0.32
C TYR A 75 25.05 9.99 -0.83
N VAL A 76 25.12 9.12 -1.84
CA VAL A 76 24.13 9.02 -2.92
C VAL A 76 23.40 7.70 -2.73
N PHE A 77 22.15 7.76 -2.25
CA PHE A 77 21.38 6.59 -1.86
C PHE A 77 20.23 6.37 -2.84
N ILE A 78 20.33 5.29 -3.62
CA ILE A 78 19.45 4.99 -4.74
C ILE A 78 18.50 3.87 -4.32
N TYR A 79 17.21 4.20 -4.21
CA TYR A 79 16.14 3.23 -4.19
C TYR A 79 15.77 2.87 -5.63
N ALA A 80 16.11 1.64 -6.03
CA ALA A 80 15.73 1.09 -7.31
C ALA A 80 14.41 0.34 -7.16
N GLU A 81 13.31 1.01 -7.53
CA GLU A 81 11.91 0.53 -7.43
C GLU A 81 11.79 -0.92 -7.91
N SER A 82 11.40 -1.82 -7.02
CA SER A 82 11.19 -3.24 -7.31
C SER A 82 12.37 -3.95 -8.00
N LEU A 83 13.58 -3.38 -8.04
CA LEU A 83 14.69 -3.87 -8.85
C LEU A 83 15.56 -4.86 -8.07
N GLU A 84 15.04 -6.07 -7.93
CA GLU A 84 15.66 -7.15 -7.17
C GLU A 84 17.05 -7.58 -7.71
N ARG A 85 17.80 -8.26 -6.83
CA ARG A 85 18.98 -9.03 -7.24
C ARG A 85 18.59 -10.23 -8.11
N THR A 86 17.40 -10.78 -7.90
CA THR A 86 16.84 -11.94 -8.62
C THR A 86 16.96 -11.81 -10.14
N PHE A 87 16.81 -10.59 -10.68
CA PHE A 87 16.91 -10.33 -12.13
C PHE A 87 18.28 -10.65 -12.74
N GLN A 88 19.34 -10.87 -11.94
CA GLN A 88 20.63 -11.33 -12.45
C GLN A 88 20.60 -12.77 -13.01
N SER A 89 19.61 -13.57 -12.61
CA SER A 89 19.54 -14.99 -12.99
C SER A 89 18.11 -15.52 -13.14
N LEU A 90 17.12 -14.63 -13.22
CA LEU A 90 15.70 -15.00 -13.31
C LEU A 90 15.44 -15.87 -14.54
N GLY A 91 14.94 -17.09 -14.32
CA GLY A 91 14.72 -18.05 -15.41
C GLY A 91 16.00 -18.41 -16.21
N GLY A 92 17.18 -18.27 -15.60
CA GLY A 92 18.48 -18.53 -16.23
C GLY A 92 19.01 -17.40 -17.13
N LYS A 93 18.37 -16.22 -17.12
CA LYS A 93 18.81 -15.04 -17.88
C LYS A 93 19.16 -13.88 -16.94
N ASN A 94 20.21 -13.14 -17.29
CA ASN A 94 20.57 -11.89 -16.63
C ASN A 94 19.88 -10.71 -17.34
N TYR A 95 18.95 -10.06 -16.64
CA TYR A 95 18.23 -8.86 -17.09
C TYR A 95 18.88 -7.56 -16.60
N THR A 96 19.85 -7.65 -15.69
CA THR A 96 20.59 -6.51 -15.14
C THR A 96 22.12 -6.69 -15.31
N PRO A 97 22.63 -6.91 -16.53
CA PRO A 97 24.04 -7.25 -16.73
C PRO A 97 24.99 -6.11 -16.34
N ARG A 98 24.63 -4.84 -16.55
CA ARG A 98 25.52 -3.71 -16.25
C ARG A 98 25.63 -3.47 -14.75
N LEU A 99 24.51 -3.56 -14.03
CA LEU A 99 24.51 -3.50 -12.57
C LEU A 99 25.21 -4.73 -11.96
N SER A 100 25.17 -5.89 -12.62
CA SER A 100 25.95 -7.07 -12.20
C SER A 100 27.45 -6.79 -12.28
N GLU A 101 27.92 -6.16 -13.36
CA GLU A 101 29.33 -5.79 -13.52
C GLU A 101 29.77 -4.75 -12.47
N ILE A 102 28.90 -3.78 -12.17
CA ILE A 102 29.13 -2.82 -11.08
C ILE A 102 29.24 -3.54 -9.74
N ALA A 103 28.34 -4.47 -9.45
CA ALA A 103 28.35 -5.26 -8.23
C ALA A 103 29.63 -6.11 -8.09
N ASP A 104 30.09 -6.75 -9.18
CA ASP A 104 31.32 -7.57 -9.21
C ASP A 104 32.60 -6.77 -8.90
N LYS A 105 32.58 -5.45 -9.10
CA LYS A 105 33.70 -4.54 -8.80
C LYS A 105 33.58 -3.85 -7.43
N ASN A 106 32.55 -4.18 -6.64
CA ASN A 106 32.21 -3.50 -5.39
C ASN A 106 31.79 -4.52 -4.32
N ILE A 107 31.20 -4.05 -3.22
CA ILE A 107 30.58 -4.95 -2.23
C ILE A 107 29.12 -5.17 -2.61
N GLU A 108 28.74 -6.41 -2.85
CA GLU A 108 27.34 -6.84 -2.98
C GLU A 108 26.94 -7.71 -1.80
N PHE A 109 25.81 -7.39 -1.16
CA PHE A 109 25.17 -8.24 -0.16
C PHE A 109 24.07 -9.06 -0.86
N THR A 110 24.29 -10.36 -0.93
CA THR A 110 23.58 -11.25 -1.85
C THR A 110 22.36 -11.94 -1.25
N ASN A 111 22.20 -11.88 0.08
CA ASN A 111 21.15 -12.58 0.83
C ASN A 111 20.26 -11.62 1.65
N VAL A 112 19.87 -10.49 1.05
CA VAL A 112 18.94 -9.53 1.66
C VAL A 112 17.50 -9.98 1.38
N GLN A 113 16.79 -10.36 2.44
CA GLN A 113 15.43 -10.91 2.38
C GLN A 113 14.36 -9.87 2.67
N GLN A 114 13.17 -10.14 2.16
CA GLN A 114 11.94 -9.45 2.54
C GLN A 114 11.27 -10.21 3.68
N THR A 115 10.83 -9.47 4.70
CA THR A 115 10.15 -9.99 5.90
C THR A 115 8.79 -9.26 6.07
N PRO A 116 7.88 -9.69 6.96
CA PRO A 116 6.66 -8.92 7.21
C PRO A 116 6.96 -7.48 7.66
N GLY A 117 6.05 -6.53 7.38
CA GLY A 117 6.33 -5.10 7.54
C GLY A 117 7.31 -4.51 6.50
N MET A 118 7.47 -5.22 5.38
CA MET A 118 8.17 -4.81 4.16
C MET A 118 7.27 -5.09 2.95
N GLY A 119 7.74 -4.76 1.74
CA GLY A 119 7.09 -5.23 0.50
C GLY A 119 6.37 -4.16 -0.32
N TRP A 120 6.54 -2.89 0.05
CA TRP A 120 6.15 -1.74 -0.77
C TRP A 120 7.12 -0.59 -0.50
N THR A 121 7.17 0.38 -1.40
CA THR A 121 8.16 1.46 -1.42
C THR A 121 8.32 2.16 -0.07
N MET A 122 7.22 2.61 0.54
CA MET A 122 7.28 3.32 1.82
C MET A 122 7.74 2.42 2.97
N ALA A 123 7.41 1.12 2.94
CA ALA A 123 7.98 0.18 3.90
C ALA A 123 9.48 0.05 3.69
N GLY A 124 9.94 -0.16 2.46
CA GLY A 124 11.37 -0.22 2.13
C GLY A 124 12.16 0.99 2.60
N ILE A 125 11.62 2.19 2.37
CA ILE A 125 12.22 3.44 2.83
C ILE A 125 12.24 3.52 4.37
N VAL A 126 11.17 3.15 5.07
CA VAL A 126 11.18 3.13 6.54
C VAL A 126 12.14 2.07 7.07
N ASN A 127 12.18 0.90 6.44
CA ASN A 127 13.04 -0.22 6.80
C ASN A 127 14.51 0.20 6.73
N THR A 128 14.94 0.84 5.65
CA THR A 128 16.31 1.31 5.54
C THR A 128 16.54 2.53 6.43
N GLN A 129 15.71 3.57 6.34
CA GLN A 129 15.98 4.86 6.99
C GLN A 129 15.82 4.82 8.50
N CYS A 130 14.97 3.97 9.04
CA CYS A 130 14.66 3.93 10.48
C CYS A 130 15.00 2.57 11.10
N ALA A 131 15.52 1.61 10.31
CA ALA A 131 15.91 0.26 10.76
C ALA A 131 14.81 -0.47 11.55
N ILE A 132 13.55 -0.33 11.13
CA ILE A 132 12.38 -0.98 11.72
C ILE A 132 11.44 -1.55 10.65
N PRO A 133 10.68 -2.62 10.93
CA PRO A 133 9.56 -3.00 10.07
C PRO A 133 8.48 -1.91 10.10
N LEU A 134 7.87 -1.61 8.95
CA LEU A 134 6.78 -0.65 8.86
C LEU A 134 5.46 -1.36 9.13
N VAL A 135 4.75 -0.90 10.16
CA VAL A 135 3.41 -1.35 10.46
C VAL A 135 2.42 -0.28 10.07
N LEU A 136 1.63 -0.53 9.03
CA LEU A 136 0.47 0.26 8.67
C LEU A 136 -0.68 -0.71 8.44
N ALA A 137 -1.74 -0.59 9.26
CA ALA A 137 -2.84 -1.54 9.25
C ALA A 137 -3.69 -1.51 7.96
N GLN A 138 -3.43 -0.58 7.04
CA GLN A 138 -3.99 -0.58 5.68
C GLN A 138 -2.91 -0.36 4.61
N GLY A 139 -1.65 -0.71 4.88
CA GLY A 139 -0.56 -0.52 3.93
C GLY A 139 -0.31 0.98 3.65
N ASN A 140 -0.61 1.47 2.45
CA ASN A 140 -0.25 2.83 1.99
C ASN A 140 -1.17 3.97 2.49
N SER A 141 -1.86 3.80 3.62
CA SER A 141 -2.83 4.77 4.16
C SER A 141 -2.21 5.95 4.94
N GLY A 142 -0.89 6.17 4.83
CA GLY A 142 -0.19 7.28 5.51
C GLY A 142 -0.74 8.69 5.18
N ASN A 143 -1.49 8.83 4.09
CA ASN A 143 -2.15 10.09 3.70
C ASN A 143 -3.24 10.52 4.70
N SER A 144 -3.77 9.58 5.48
CA SER A 144 -4.95 9.79 6.33
C SER A 144 -4.65 10.19 7.77
N ILE A 145 -3.37 10.30 8.14
CA ILE A 145 -2.87 10.68 9.49
C ILE A 145 -1.90 11.85 9.41
N SER A 146 -1.84 12.79 10.36
CA SER A 146 -0.95 13.96 10.24
C SER A 146 0.51 13.74 10.65
N HIS A 147 0.79 12.82 11.57
CA HIS A 147 2.18 12.47 11.93
C HIS A 147 2.55 11.06 11.50
N PHE A 148 3.74 10.96 10.90
CA PHE A 148 4.27 9.71 10.38
C PHE A 148 5.40 9.20 11.28
N LEU A 149 5.21 8.08 12.00
CA LEU A 149 6.23 7.44 12.84
C LEU A 149 7.09 8.39 13.72
N ARG A 150 6.48 9.37 14.36
CA ARG A 150 7.18 10.40 15.16
C ARG A 150 8.00 9.87 16.35
N GLY A 151 7.83 8.61 16.74
CA GLY A 151 8.63 7.95 17.75
C GLY A 151 9.87 7.25 17.22
N ALA A 152 10.00 7.10 15.90
CA ALA A 152 11.17 6.48 15.27
C ALA A 152 12.27 7.52 15.03
N ASP A 153 13.52 7.10 15.23
CA ASP A 153 14.69 7.86 14.79
C ASP A 153 15.08 7.38 13.40
N CYS A 154 15.26 8.30 12.46
CA CYS A 154 15.59 7.98 11.08
C CYS A 154 16.88 8.70 10.63
N VAL A 155 17.58 8.09 9.68
CA VAL A 155 18.94 8.44 9.24
C VAL A 155 19.05 9.88 8.75
N ALA A 156 18.08 10.37 7.97
CA ALA A 156 18.09 11.74 7.49
C ALA A 156 18.04 12.78 8.64
N THR A 157 17.28 12.54 9.72
CA THR A 157 17.31 13.38 10.93
C THR A 157 18.70 13.41 11.57
N TRP A 158 19.42 12.29 11.60
CA TRP A 158 20.81 12.27 12.09
C TRP A 158 21.74 13.08 11.18
N PHE A 159 21.62 12.93 9.86
CA PHE A 159 22.42 13.70 8.90
C PHE A 159 22.14 15.21 8.99
N GLU A 160 20.89 15.61 9.09
CA GLU A 160 20.48 17.00 9.33
C GLU A 160 21.12 17.56 10.60
N LYS A 161 21.03 16.84 11.73
CA LYS A 161 21.67 17.23 13.01
C LYS A 161 23.20 17.33 12.91
N LYS A 162 23.82 16.60 11.98
CA LYS A 162 25.26 16.68 11.68
C LYS A 162 25.58 17.74 10.62
N ASN A 163 24.65 18.62 10.27
CA ASN A 163 24.80 19.69 9.28
C ASN A 163 25.07 19.20 7.84
N TYR A 164 24.53 18.04 7.46
CA TYR A 164 24.49 17.64 6.06
C TYR A 164 23.35 18.36 5.33
N ILE A 165 23.46 18.48 4.00
CA ILE A 165 22.28 18.70 3.15
C ILE A 165 21.55 17.37 3.04
N THR A 166 20.24 17.34 3.23
CA THR A 166 19.41 16.15 3.02
C THR A 166 18.37 16.45 1.95
N GLU A 167 18.43 15.71 0.86
CA GLU A 167 17.52 15.89 -0.27
C GLU A 167 16.98 14.55 -0.77
N PHE A 168 15.66 14.48 -0.95
CA PHE A 168 14.98 13.32 -1.51
C PHE A 168 14.33 13.67 -2.85
N ILE A 169 14.70 12.95 -3.90
CA ILE A 169 14.17 13.12 -5.27
C ILE A 169 13.28 11.94 -5.63
N ARG A 170 12.06 12.18 -6.11
CA ARG A 170 11.13 11.13 -6.57
C ARG A 170 10.25 11.61 -7.71
N GLY A 171 9.88 10.68 -8.59
CA GLY A 171 9.00 10.99 -9.72
C GLY A 171 7.51 11.04 -9.37
N SER A 172 7.10 10.53 -8.21
CA SER A 172 5.70 10.46 -7.78
C SER A 172 5.22 11.76 -7.10
N ASP A 173 3.91 11.87 -6.88
CA ASP A 173 3.33 12.91 -6.03
C ASP A 173 3.85 12.81 -4.60
N LYS A 174 3.99 13.96 -3.93
CA LYS A 174 4.56 13.94 -2.58
C LYS A 174 3.67 13.26 -1.55
N GLU A 175 2.37 13.42 -1.67
CA GLU A 175 1.40 12.88 -0.71
C GLU A 175 1.35 11.36 -0.76
N PHE A 176 1.78 10.71 -1.85
CA PHE A 176 1.67 9.26 -1.99
C PHE A 176 2.25 8.50 -0.78
N ALA A 177 1.45 7.57 -0.24
CA ALA A 177 1.76 6.73 0.91
C ALA A 177 2.18 7.47 2.20
N GLY A 178 1.88 8.76 2.33
CA GLY A 178 2.26 9.62 3.45
C GLY A 178 3.70 10.13 3.35
N GLY A 179 4.31 10.07 2.16
CA GLY A 179 5.69 10.50 1.95
C GLY A 179 5.92 11.98 2.29
N ASP A 180 4.95 12.85 1.98
CA ASP A 180 4.98 14.28 2.32
C ASP A 180 5.28 14.50 3.81
N LYS A 181 4.63 13.73 4.68
CA LYS A 181 4.80 13.79 6.13
C LYS A 181 6.06 13.10 6.56
N PHE A 182 6.33 11.88 6.07
CA PHE A 182 7.53 11.15 6.45
C PHE A 182 8.78 11.99 6.16
N PHE A 183 8.95 12.46 4.92
CA PHE A 183 10.13 13.20 4.54
C PHE A 183 10.22 14.55 5.29
N ALA A 184 9.11 15.29 5.41
CA ALA A 184 9.12 16.58 6.12
C ALA A 184 9.36 16.45 7.63
N GLN A 185 9.00 15.32 8.25
CA GLN A 185 9.12 15.12 9.70
C GLN A 185 10.41 14.38 10.10
N HIS A 186 11.07 13.71 9.16
CA HIS A 186 12.26 12.89 9.40
C HIS A 186 13.53 13.43 8.75
N GLY A 187 13.70 14.76 8.78
CA GLY A 187 14.97 15.43 8.51
C GLY A 187 15.37 15.56 7.05
N TRP A 188 14.43 15.49 6.11
CA TRP A 188 14.66 15.82 4.71
C TRP A 188 14.37 17.30 4.48
N ILE A 189 15.42 18.10 4.34
CA ILE A 189 15.33 19.55 4.15
C ILE A 189 14.69 19.87 2.80
N ASN A 190 15.11 19.16 1.75
CA ASN A 190 14.61 19.34 0.38
C ASN A 190 13.88 18.09 -0.10
N GLN A 191 12.77 18.31 -0.83
CA GLN A 191 12.01 17.26 -1.49
C GLN A 191 11.69 17.71 -2.91
N HIS A 192 12.18 16.97 -3.90
CA HIS A 192 11.90 17.20 -5.31
C HIS A 192 10.96 16.10 -5.81
N ASP A 193 9.67 16.36 -5.77
CA ASP A 193 8.59 15.48 -6.21
C ASP A 193 8.13 15.81 -7.64
N LYS A 194 7.14 15.08 -8.16
CA LYS A 194 6.58 15.33 -9.50
C LYS A 194 6.23 16.80 -9.76
N GLN A 195 5.63 17.48 -8.78
CA GLN A 195 5.21 18.87 -8.92
C GLN A 195 6.44 19.80 -8.99
N TYR A 196 7.48 19.55 -8.20
CA TYR A 196 8.74 20.29 -8.31
C TYR A 196 9.34 20.20 -9.73
N PHE A 197 9.33 19.01 -10.36
CA PHE A 197 9.82 18.86 -11.74
C PHE A 197 9.02 19.70 -12.75
N LEU A 198 7.70 19.75 -12.59
CA LEU A 198 6.81 20.55 -13.44
C LEU A 198 7.02 22.06 -13.21
N ASP A 199 7.01 22.51 -11.95
CA ASP A 199 7.11 23.92 -11.57
C ASP A 199 8.46 24.53 -11.99
N ASN A 200 9.52 23.72 -12.04
CA ASN A 200 10.87 24.16 -12.41
C ASN A 200 11.23 23.85 -13.87
N ASN A 201 10.28 23.37 -14.69
CA ASN A 201 10.50 22.99 -16.09
C ASN A 201 11.63 21.96 -16.28
N LEU A 202 11.79 21.05 -15.33
CA LEU A 202 12.77 19.96 -15.40
C LEU A 202 12.22 18.76 -16.17
N ALA A 203 10.90 18.59 -16.20
CA ALA A 203 10.21 17.59 -17.00
C ALA A 203 9.04 18.22 -17.77
N SER A 204 8.88 17.81 -19.03
CA SER A 204 7.65 18.07 -19.79
C SER A 204 6.57 17.04 -19.48
N GLN A 205 5.32 17.32 -19.86
CA GLN A 205 4.19 16.40 -19.64
C GLN A 205 4.39 15.03 -20.32
N GLU A 206 5.13 14.98 -21.42
CA GLU A 206 5.44 13.74 -22.16
C GLU A 206 6.49 12.87 -21.43
N GLN A 207 7.28 13.48 -20.55
CA GLN A 207 8.27 12.83 -19.69
C GLN A 207 7.68 12.41 -18.33
N ILE A 208 6.35 12.40 -18.24
CA ILE A 208 5.59 11.91 -17.10
C ILE A 208 4.62 10.86 -17.63
N SER A 209 4.78 9.61 -17.20
CA SER A 209 3.83 8.56 -17.51
C SER A 209 3.84 7.46 -16.46
N GLY A 210 2.80 6.64 -16.45
CA GLY A 210 2.60 5.63 -15.42
C GLY A 210 2.50 6.28 -14.04
N TRP A 211 3.51 6.04 -13.21
CA TRP A 211 3.54 6.43 -11.80
C TRP A 211 4.33 7.72 -11.51
N GLY A 212 4.96 8.35 -12.52
CA GLY A 212 5.71 9.58 -12.27
C GLY A 212 6.58 10.09 -13.40
N VAL A 213 7.50 10.98 -13.04
CA VAL A 213 8.59 11.46 -13.90
C VAL A 213 9.46 10.29 -14.35
N HIS A 214 9.81 10.25 -15.63
CA HIS A 214 10.67 9.20 -16.19
C HIS A 214 12.05 9.17 -15.54
N ASP A 215 12.58 7.96 -15.33
CA ASP A 215 13.86 7.74 -14.64
C ASP A 215 15.05 8.40 -15.34
N ASP A 216 15.05 8.56 -16.67
CA ASP A 216 16.12 9.26 -17.39
C ASP A 216 16.19 10.75 -17.03
N VAL A 217 15.04 11.41 -16.90
CA VAL A 217 14.93 12.80 -16.42
C VAL A 217 15.27 12.90 -14.93
N LEU A 218 14.74 11.99 -14.12
CA LEU A 218 14.97 11.98 -12.67
C LEU A 218 16.45 11.79 -12.34
N LEU A 219 17.13 10.86 -13.00
CA LEU A 219 18.55 10.56 -12.77
C LEU A 219 19.46 11.67 -13.28
N GLU A 220 19.11 12.33 -14.39
CA GLU A 220 19.86 13.50 -14.86
C GLU A 220 19.73 14.67 -13.87
N HIS A 221 18.54 14.92 -13.34
CA HIS A 221 18.34 15.94 -12.29
C HIS A 221 19.13 15.60 -11.01
N ALA A 222 19.08 14.34 -10.57
CA ALA A 222 19.85 13.88 -9.42
C ALA A 222 21.36 14.06 -9.61
N TYR A 223 21.88 13.86 -10.83
CA TYR A 223 23.29 14.09 -11.14
C TYR A 223 23.65 15.58 -11.04
N ASN A 224 22.78 16.47 -11.51
CA ASN A 224 22.97 17.92 -11.40
C ASN A 224 22.99 18.38 -9.94
N GLU A 225 22.09 17.87 -9.09
CA GLU A 225 22.09 18.19 -7.65
C GLU A 225 23.32 17.60 -6.94
N PHE A 226 23.74 16.38 -7.29
CA PHE A 226 25.01 15.81 -6.83
C PHE A 226 26.21 16.71 -7.14
N GLU A 227 26.32 17.21 -8.39
CA GLU A 227 27.43 18.07 -8.80
C GLU A 227 27.40 19.41 -8.06
N LYS A 228 26.22 20.04 -7.99
CA LYS A 228 25.99 21.29 -7.26
C LYS A 228 26.37 21.19 -5.78
N PHE A 229 25.93 20.15 -5.08
CA PHE A 229 26.29 19.96 -3.67
C PHE A 229 27.78 19.67 -3.50
N SER A 230 28.36 18.85 -4.38
CA SER A 230 29.80 18.56 -4.36
C SER A 230 30.65 19.83 -4.56
N ILE A 231 30.24 20.73 -5.46
CA ILE A 231 30.89 22.04 -5.67
C ILE A 231 30.78 22.93 -4.43
N SER A 232 29.66 22.88 -3.71
CA SER A 232 29.45 23.70 -2.51
C SER A 232 30.40 23.34 -1.35
N GLY A 233 30.97 22.12 -1.36
CA GLY A 233 31.84 21.60 -0.31
C GLY A 233 31.09 21.20 0.98
N LYS A 234 29.77 21.39 1.07
CA LYS A 234 28.97 20.91 2.18
C LYS A 234 28.61 19.43 1.96
N PRO A 235 28.83 18.54 2.94
CA PRO A 235 28.51 17.13 2.75
C PRO A 235 27.00 16.93 2.72
N PHE A 236 26.56 15.91 2.00
CA PHE A 236 25.14 15.70 1.72
C PHE A 236 24.75 14.22 1.76
N LEU A 237 23.47 14.01 2.04
CA LEU A 237 22.73 12.80 1.74
C LEU A 237 21.74 13.15 0.62
N LEU A 238 22.03 12.69 -0.59
CA LEU A 238 21.14 12.76 -1.73
C LEU A 238 20.49 11.39 -1.92
N SER A 239 19.19 11.30 -1.71
CA SER A 239 18.43 10.07 -1.96
C SER A 239 17.51 10.24 -3.15
N LEU A 240 17.33 9.16 -3.90
CA LEU A 240 16.42 9.14 -5.04
C LEU A 240 15.66 7.81 -5.14
N LEU A 241 14.47 7.88 -5.70
CA LEU A 241 13.61 6.73 -5.97
C LEU A 241 13.23 6.71 -7.45
N THR A 242 13.64 5.64 -8.14
CA THR A 242 13.22 5.37 -9.53
C THR A 242 11.76 4.92 -9.57
N VAL A 243 11.13 4.88 -10.75
CA VAL A 243 9.70 4.56 -10.88
C VAL A 243 9.35 3.70 -12.11
N ASN A 244 10.22 3.60 -13.12
CA ASN A 244 9.85 2.96 -14.39
C ASN A 244 9.68 1.44 -14.31
N THR A 245 10.04 0.80 -13.21
CA THR A 245 9.83 -0.63 -12.94
C THR A 245 8.52 -0.90 -12.21
N HIS A 246 7.66 0.10 -12.02
CA HIS A 246 6.39 -0.08 -11.34
C HIS A 246 5.40 -0.94 -12.15
N PRO A 247 4.66 -1.88 -11.51
CA PRO A 247 3.60 -2.67 -12.13
C PRO A 247 2.52 -1.83 -12.86
N PRO A 248 1.80 -2.42 -13.86
CA PRO A 248 1.83 -3.84 -14.26
C PRO A 248 2.91 -4.22 -15.27
N SER A 249 3.30 -3.30 -16.16
CA SER A 249 4.19 -3.60 -17.29
C SER A 249 5.53 -2.85 -17.22
N GLY A 250 5.71 -1.99 -16.23
CA GLY A 250 6.77 -0.99 -16.25
C GLY A 250 6.58 0.06 -17.35
N THR A 251 7.45 1.04 -17.37
CA THR A 251 7.50 2.12 -18.36
C THR A 251 8.84 2.04 -19.09
N PHE A 252 8.84 1.40 -20.25
CA PHE A 252 10.03 1.37 -21.10
C PHE A 252 10.25 2.73 -21.78
N LEU A 253 11.47 3.25 -21.72
CA LEU A 253 11.82 4.57 -22.26
C LEU A 253 12.54 4.46 -23.61
N GLN A 254 12.25 5.38 -24.52
CA GLN A 254 12.85 5.40 -25.86
C GLN A 254 14.38 5.54 -25.81
N THR A 255 14.91 6.27 -24.82
CA THR A 255 16.35 6.44 -24.59
C THR A 255 17.10 5.10 -24.42
N CYS A 256 16.37 4.02 -24.09
CA CYS A 256 16.92 2.68 -23.89
C CYS A 256 16.93 1.78 -25.13
N GLU A 257 16.22 2.11 -26.22
CA GLU A 257 15.99 1.19 -27.36
C GLU A 257 17.28 0.65 -28.00
N GLU A 258 18.30 1.49 -28.17
CA GLU A 258 19.57 1.11 -28.79
C GLU A 258 20.65 0.69 -27.77
N LYS A 259 20.33 0.78 -26.47
CA LYS A 259 21.29 0.58 -25.37
C LYS A 259 21.18 -0.79 -24.72
N ILE A 260 20.05 -1.46 -24.97
CA ILE A 260 19.73 -2.80 -24.49
C ILE A 260 19.81 -3.75 -25.67
N SER A 261 20.78 -4.66 -25.62
CA SER A 261 21.09 -5.58 -26.72
C SER A 261 20.07 -6.71 -26.94
N ASN A 262 19.18 -6.93 -25.97
CA ASN A 262 18.25 -8.06 -25.97
C ASN A 262 16.83 -7.61 -26.26
N HIS A 263 16.16 -8.29 -27.21
CA HIS A 263 14.70 -8.27 -27.27
C HIS A 263 14.13 -9.07 -26.11
N PHE A 264 13.13 -8.49 -25.44
CA PHE A 264 12.38 -9.08 -24.36
C PHE A 264 10.90 -9.07 -24.74
N ASP A 265 10.27 -10.25 -24.75
CA ASP A 265 8.83 -10.38 -25.05
C ASP A 265 7.93 -9.92 -23.88
N ASN A 266 8.53 -9.65 -22.73
CA ASN A 266 7.84 -9.21 -21.52
C ASN A 266 8.19 -7.75 -21.23
N ASP A 267 7.19 -6.88 -21.22
CA ASP A 267 7.38 -5.44 -21.08
C ASP A 267 7.98 -5.05 -19.72
N MET A 268 7.61 -5.74 -18.63
CA MET A 268 8.23 -5.50 -17.32
C MET A 268 9.72 -5.82 -17.36
N LEU A 269 10.10 -6.97 -17.91
CA LEU A 269 11.51 -7.35 -18.01
C LEU A 269 12.31 -6.45 -18.96
N ARG A 270 11.64 -5.87 -19.97
CA ARG A 270 12.21 -4.83 -20.84
C ARG A 270 12.47 -3.54 -20.06
N SER A 271 11.53 -3.13 -19.19
CA SER A 271 11.66 -1.98 -18.30
C SER A 271 12.75 -2.19 -17.24
N VAL A 272 12.88 -3.40 -16.68
CA VAL A 272 14.00 -3.81 -15.80
C VAL A 272 15.36 -3.62 -16.49
N ALA A 273 15.49 -4.04 -17.76
CA ALA A 273 16.73 -3.85 -18.51
C ALA A 273 17.01 -2.36 -18.84
N CYS A 274 15.98 -1.53 -18.98
CA CYS A 274 16.12 -0.08 -19.10
C CYS A 274 16.59 0.56 -17.80
N SER A 275 16.03 0.15 -16.66
CA SER A 275 16.50 0.57 -15.34
C SER A 275 17.96 0.16 -15.09
N ASP A 276 18.36 -1.06 -15.49
CA ASP A 276 19.77 -1.51 -15.47
C ASP A 276 20.70 -0.55 -16.21
N TYR A 277 20.32 -0.14 -17.42
CA TYR A 277 21.11 0.79 -18.22
C TYR A 277 21.20 2.18 -17.57
N LEU A 278 20.06 2.78 -17.21
CA LEU A 278 20.00 4.16 -16.71
C LEU A 278 20.73 4.30 -15.37
N LEU A 279 20.50 3.37 -14.44
CA LEU A 279 21.17 3.37 -13.14
C LEU A 279 22.67 3.13 -13.28
N SER A 280 23.09 2.23 -14.18
CA SER A 280 24.51 1.99 -14.43
C SER A 280 25.22 3.21 -15.00
N ASP A 281 24.56 3.94 -15.92
CA ASP A 281 25.09 5.18 -16.47
C ASP A 281 25.22 6.27 -15.40
N PHE A 282 24.17 6.46 -14.59
CA PHE A 282 24.18 7.40 -13.46
C PHE A 282 25.31 7.11 -12.46
N ILE A 283 25.44 5.84 -12.04
CA ILE A 283 26.51 5.41 -11.13
C ILE A 283 27.89 5.63 -11.76
N ALA A 284 28.04 5.33 -13.06
CA ALA A 284 29.30 5.52 -13.78
C ALA A 284 29.68 7.02 -13.87
N LYS A 285 28.73 7.90 -14.17
CA LYS A 285 28.95 9.37 -14.18
C LYS A 285 29.49 9.86 -12.84
N ILE A 286 28.89 9.45 -11.73
CA ILE A 286 29.36 9.82 -10.38
C ILE A 286 30.74 9.22 -10.11
N SER A 287 30.93 7.94 -10.39
CA SER A 287 32.18 7.21 -10.11
C SER A 287 33.39 7.72 -10.91
N GLN A 288 33.15 8.29 -12.09
CA GLN A 288 34.17 8.91 -12.94
C GLN A 288 34.42 10.39 -12.59
N SER A 289 33.56 11.00 -11.77
CA SER A 289 33.73 12.39 -11.34
C SER A 289 34.89 12.53 -10.34
N LYS A 290 35.47 13.73 -10.27
CA LYS A 290 36.50 14.08 -9.28
C LYS A 290 36.01 14.02 -7.82
N TRP A 291 34.70 13.92 -7.61
CA TRP A 291 34.06 13.93 -6.29
C TRP A 291 33.87 12.51 -5.71
N PHE A 292 34.10 11.46 -6.51
CA PHE A 292 33.89 10.08 -6.09
C PHE A 292 34.74 9.67 -4.87
N ASP A 293 35.95 10.22 -4.74
CA ASP A 293 36.87 9.95 -3.62
C ASP A 293 36.26 10.20 -2.24
N LYS A 294 35.30 11.13 -2.15
CA LYS A 294 34.57 11.47 -0.92
C LYS A 294 33.09 11.13 -1.02
N THR A 295 32.69 10.21 -1.91
CA THR A 295 31.30 9.79 -2.10
C THR A 295 31.14 8.29 -1.89
N ILE A 296 30.10 7.91 -1.14
CA ILE A 296 29.60 6.53 -1.04
C ILE A 296 28.28 6.48 -1.80
N ILE A 297 28.21 5.63 -2.83
CA ILE A 297 26.98 5.37 -3.56
C ILE A 297 26.40 4.05 -3.03
N VAL A 298 25.11 4.07 -2.69
CA VAL A 298 24.37 2.90 -2.22
C VAL A 298 23.26 2.61 -3.22
N LEU A 299 23.26 1.42 -3.81
CA LEU A 299 22.18 0.94 -4.66
C LEU A 299 21.41 -0.14 -3.92
N VAL A 300 20.13 0.11 -3.66
CA VAL A 300 19.28 -0.81 -2.91
C VAL A 300 17.91 -0.96 -3.56
N SER A 301 17.34 -2.16 -3.53
CA SER A 301 15.91 -2.34 -3.80
C SER A 301 15.10 -1.77 -2.63
N ASP A 302 13.97 -1.14 -2.92
CA ASP A 302 13.00 -0.81 -1.88
C ASP A 302 12.15 -2.01 -1.47
N HIS A 303 11.82 -2.91 -2.41
CA HIS A 303 11.15 -4.18 -2.14
C HIS A 303 11.28 -5.17 -3.31
N TYR A 304 10.70 -6.36 -3.11
CA TYR A 304 10.47 -7.34 -4.17
C TYR A 304 9.38 -6.84 -5.12
N MET A 305 9.56 -7.11 -6.42
CA MET A 305 8.58 -6.79 -7.45
C MET A 305 7.19 -7.34 -7.08
N MET A 306 6.20 -6.46 -7.00
CA MET A 306 4.80 -6.85 -6.76
C MET A 306 4.22 -7.56 -8.00
N GLU A 307 2.99 -8.04 -7.94
CA GLU A 307 2.37 -8.74 -9.08
C GLU A 307 2.36 -7.86 -10.35
N ASN A 308 2.85 -8.41 -11.46
CA ASN A 308 3.11 -7.72 -12.72
C ASN A 308 3.15 -8.70 -13.90
N ASP A 309 3.44 -8.22 -15.10
CA ASP A 309 3.49 -9.04 -16.32
C ASP A 309 4.53 -10.19 -16.28
N ALA A 310 5.58 -10.07 -15.46
CA ALA A 310 6.60 -11.09 -15.22
C ALA A 310 6.27 -12.03 -14.04
N SER A 311 5.12 -11.89 -13.38
CA SER A 311 4.72 -12.66 -12.19
C SER A 311 4.90 -14.16 -12.36
N LYS A 312 4.50 -14.73 -13.51
CA LYS A 312 4.64 -16.17 -13.74
C LYS A 312 6.07 -16.68 -13.53
N ILE A 313 7.07 -15.90 -13.95
CA ILE A 313 8.48 -16.26 -13.81
C ILE A 313 8.96 -15.95 -12.39
N LEU A 314 8.55 -14.82 -11.81
CA LEU A 314 8.89 -14.43 -10.44
C LEU A 314 8.37 -15.42 -9.39
N THR A 315 7.08 -15.78 -9.46
CA THR A 315 6.45 -16.76 -8.56
C THR A 315 7.09 -18.14 -8.67
N ALA A 316 7.54 -18.56 -9.86
CA ALA A 316 8.28 -19.79 -10.03
C ALA A 316 9.66 -19.78 -9.32
N ASN A 317 10.13 -18.61 -8.87
CA ASN A 317 11.41 -18.39 -8.20
C ASN A 317 11.25 -17.80 -6.80
N GLU A 318 10.06 -17.83 -6.20
CA GLU A 318 9.69 -17.06 -4.99
C GLU A 318 10.70 -17.23 -3.82
N ASP A 319 11.08 -18.47 -3.50
CA ASP A 319 12.00 -18.78 -2.38
C ASP A 319 13.43 -18.24 -2.59
N SER A 320 13.81 -18.00 -3.85
CA SER A 320 15.15 -17.53 -4.24
C SER A 320 15.26 -16.02 -4.39
N ARG A 321 14.14 -15.30 -4.29
CA ARG A 321 14.10 -13.85 -4.46
C ARG A 321 14.94 -13.15 -3.41
N LYS A 322 15.67 -12.10 -3.81
CA LYS A 322 16.53 -11.29 -2.93
C LYS A 322 16.53 -9.83 -3.36
N ASN A 323 16.55 -8.93 -2.39
CA ASN A 323 16.72 -7.50 -2.63
C ASN A 323 18.15 -7.26 -3.08
N ARG A 324 18.33 -6.28 -3.96
CA ARG A 324 19.65 -5.80 -4.34
C ARG A 324 20.18 -4.90 -3.23
N PHE A 325 21.45 -5.06 -2.88
CA PHE A 325 22.17 -4.15 -2.01
C PHE A 325 23.65 -4.14 -2.41
N VAL A 326 24.09 -3.02 -2.97
CA VAL A 326 25.47 -2.80 -3.44
C VAL A 326 25.99 -1.49 -2.87
N ILE A 327 27.20 -1.53 -2.30
CA ILE A 327 27.91 -0.33 -1.83
C ILE A 327 29.13 -0.08 -2.71
N ILE A 328 29.18 1.12 -3.27
CA ILE A 328 30.18 1.55 -4.25
C ILE A 328 30.95 2.72 -3.65
N LYS A 329 32.26 2.51 -3.45
CA LYS A 329 33.16 3.48 -2.80
C LYS A 329 34.56 3.31 -3.35
N LYS A 330 35.29 4.40 -3.53
CA LYS A 330 36.69 4.34 -3.94
C LYS A 330 37.54 3.54 -2.95
N GLY A 331 38.38 2.65 -3.49
CA GLY A 331 39.31 1.82 -2.71
C GLY A 331 38.65 0.66 -1.96
N ILE A 332 37.36 0.41 -2.19
CA ILE A 332 36.68 -0.74 -1.59
C ILE A 332 37.21 -2.03 -2.23
N VAL A 333 37.43 -3.05 -1.40
CA VAL A 333 37.80 -4.38 -1.90
C VAL A 333 36.53 -5.05 -2.41
N PRO A 334 36.47 -5.48 -3.68
CA PRO A 334 35.30 -6.17 -4.20
C PRO A 334 35.02 -7.45 -3.43
N GLN A 335 33.76 -7.68 -3.05
CA GLN A 335 33.36 -8.89 -2.35
C GLN A 335 31.86 -9.15 -2.51
N LYS A 336 31.50 -10.44 -2.57
CA LYS A 336 30.12 -10.91 -2.44
C LYS A 336 29.93 -11.43 -1.02
N ASN A 337 29.17 -10.70 -0.22
CA ASN A 337 28.82 -11.09 1.13
C ASN A 337 27.46 -11.82 1.09
N ASN A 338 27.37 -13.00 1.69
CA ASN A 338 26.16 -13.83 1.71
C ASN A 338 25.51 -13.91 3.10
N SER A 339 25.90 -13.04 4.03
CA SER A 339 25.25 -12.88 5.34
C SER A 339 23.76 -12.66 5.14
N LEU A 340 22.96 -13.40 5.91
CA LEU A 340 21.52 -13.24 5.90
C LEU A 340 21.17 -11.88 6.52
N GLY A 341 20.40 -11.09 5.77
CA GLY A 341 20.04 -9.74 6.17
C GLY A 341 18.66 -9.33 5.66
N SER A 342 18.28 -8.11 6.01
CA SER A 342 17.08 -7.44 5.50
C SER A 342 17.36 -5.97 5.21
N LEU A 343 16.33 -5.23 4.76
CA LEU A 343 16.46 -3.79 4.52
C LEU A 343 16.79 -2.99 5.79
N LEU A 344 16.51 -3.53 7.00
CA LEU A 344 16.90 -2.90 8.27
C LEU A 344 18.41 -2.77 8.43
N ASP A 345 19.16 -3.70 7.83
CA ASP A 345 20.60 -3.84 8.02
C ASP A 345 21.40 -2.96 7.05
N VAL A 346 20.73 -2.28 6.11
CA VAL A 346 21.35 -1.50 5.03
C VAL A 346 22.16 -0.33 5.57
N TRP A 347 21.53 0.60 6.30
CA TRP A 347 22.24 1.78 6.83
C TRP A 347 23.26 1.45 7.91
N PRO A 348 23.02 0.51 8.85
CA PRO A 348 24.07 0.04 9.74
C PRO A 348 25.32 -0.42 8.97
N THR A 349 25.13 -1.19 7.90
CA THR A 349 26.23 -1.64 7.03
C THR A 349 26.93 -0.48 6.31
N VAL A 350 26.16 0.51 5.84
CA VAL A 350 26.72 1.72 5.20
C VAL A 350 27.56 2.53 6.20
N PHE A 351 27.10 2.71 7.44
CA PHE A 351 27.85 3.39 8.49
C PHE A 351 29.13 2.64 8.85
N ASP A 352 29.08 1.32 8.96
CA ASP A 352 30.25 0.48 9.22
C ASP A 352 31.31 0.63 8.11
N ILE A 353 30.90 0.58 6.83
CA ILE A 353 31.80 0.82 5.68
C ILE A 353 32.34 2.26 5.65
N ALA A 354 31.60 3.22 6.18
CA ALA A 354 32.06 4.60 6.35
C ALA A 354 33.04 4.76 7.54
N GLY A 355 33.29 3.70 8.30
CA GLY A 355 34.19 3.68 9.46
C GLY A 355 33.56 4.25 10.73
N ALA A 356 32.24 4.10 10.88
CA ALA A 356 31.53 4.52 12.09
C ALA A 356 31.84 3.62 13.29
N THR A 357 31.94 4.19 14.48
CA THR A 357 31.70 3.44 15.72
C THR A 357 30.19 3.43 16.01
N ASN A 358 29.69 2.34 16.60
CA ASN A 358 28.26 2.11 16.87
C ASN A 358 27.36 2.28 15.63
N PRO A 359 27.63 1.55 14.53
CA PRO A 359 26.81 1.66 13.32
C PRO A 359 25.37 1.16 13.48
N GLU A 360 25.09 0.35 14.50
CA GLU A 360 23.77 -0.26 14.73
C GLU A 360 22.74 0.74 15.26
N PHE A 361 21.52 0.67 14.73
CA PHE A 361 20.37 1.45 15.21
C PHE A 361 19.06 0.75 14.84
N GLY A 362 17.97 1.15 15.50
CA GLY A 362 16.69 0.43 15.38
C GLY A 362 16.88 -1.05 15.72
N PHE A 363 16.39 -1.93 14.87
CA PHE A 363 16.63 -3.38 14.94
C PHE A 363 17.69 -3.88 13.94
N GLY A 364 18.31 -2.99 13.18
CA GLY A 364 19.30 -3.33 12.17
C GLY A 364 20.71 -3.41 12.74
N ILE A 365 21.52 -4.30 12.19
CA ILE A 365 22.97 -4.34 12.45
C ILE A 365 23.75 -4.47 11.14
N SER A 366 25.06 -4.23 11.18
CA SER A 366 25.90 -4.34 9.98
C SER A 366 25.96 -5.79 9.47
N LEU A 367 25.83 -5.97 8.16
CA LEU A 367 26.02 -7.28 7.50
C LEU A 367 27.50 -7.69 7.41
N LEU A 368 28.41 -6.83 7.86
CA LEU A 368 29.82 -7.16 8.07
C LEU A 368 30.08 -7.74 9.46
N SER A 369 29.12 -7.65 10.39
CA SER A 369 29.21 -8.27 11.70
C SER A 369 29.20 -9.81 11.59
N GLU A 370 29.80 -10.48 12.58
CA GLU A 370 29.88 -11.95 12.59
C GLU A 370 28.52 -12.63 12.75
N ASN A 371 27.58 -11.98 13.45
CA ASN A 371 26.26 -12.53 13.77
C ASN A 371 25.17 -11.70 13.11
N PRO A 372 24.04 -12.32 12.69
CA PRO A 372 22.87 -11.60 12.18
C PRO A 372 22.12 -10.83 13.28
N SER A 373 21.27 -9.86 12.90
CA SER A 373 20.44 -9.14 13.87
C SER A 373 19.56 -10.11 14.65
N PRO A 374 19.23 -9.82 15.91
CA PRO A 374 18.21 -10.59 16.63
C PRO A 374 16.90 -10.70 15.83
N TYR A 375 16.53 -9.62 15.12
CA TYR A 375 15.39 -9.59 14.21
C TYR A 375 15.47 -10.67 13.13
N ILE A 376 16.60 -10.74 12.42
CA ILE A 376 16.81 -11.75 11.37
C ILE A 376 16.94 -13.16 11.96
N ALA A 377 17.58 -13.31 13.12
CA ALA A 377 17.69 -14.60 13.80
C ALA A 377 16.31 -15.16 14.19
N ASP A 378 15.42 -14.31 14.73
CA ASP A 378 14.04 -14.70 15.07
C ASP A 378 13.22 -15.01 13.81
N PHE A 379 13.31 -14.18 12.78
CA PHE A 379 12.63 -14.44 11.51
C PHE A 379 13.09 -15.76 10.87
N SER A 380 14.41 -16.02 10.83
CA SER A 380 14.96 -17.23 10.22
C SER A 380 14.57 -18.50 10.99
N SER A 381 14.58 -18.45 12.33
CA SER A 381 14.32 -19.60 13.18
C SER A 381 12.84 -19.94 13.36
N LYS A 382 11.97 -18.92 13.48
CA LYS A 382 10.55 -19.09 13.82
C LYS A 382 9.61 -18.70 12.70
N ARG A 383 10.09 -17.99 11.67
CA ARG A 383 9.25 -17.28 10.68
C ARG A 383 8.24 -16.32 11.31
N GLU A 384 8.52 -15.83 12.52
CA GLU A 384 7.65 -14.91 13.25
C GLU A 384 8.44 -13.68 13.71
N ILE A 385 7.88 -12.49 13.49
CA ILE A 385 8.44 -11.20 13.94
C ILE A 385 7.41 -10.33 14.69
N LYS A 386 6.36 -10.95 15.20
CA LYS A 386 5.21 -10.26 15.80
C LYS A 386 5.57 -9.30 16.94
N ASP A 387 6.57 -9.65 17.75
CA ASP A 387 7.04 -8.80 18.84
C ASP A 387 7.70 -7.52 18.29
N TYR A 388 8.46 -7.63 17.19
CA TYR A 388 9.06 -6.48 16.49
C TYR A 388 8.02 -5.61 15.82
N LEU A 389 7.01 -6.20 15.16
CA LEU A 389 5.88 -5.45 14.59
C LEU A 389 5.13 -4.70 15.70
N ASN A 390 4.86 -5.35 16.84
CA ASN A 390 4.19 -4.73 17.99
C ASN A 390 5.03 -3.58 18.60
N PHE A 391 6.36 -3.71 18.65
CA PHE A 391 7.22 -2.61 19.06
C PHE A 391 7.14 -1.44 18.07
N SER A 392 7.32 -1.71 16.77
CA SER A 392 7.30 -0.70 15.73
C SER A 392 5.97 0.04 15.62
N SER A 393 4.84 -0.63 15.89
CA SER A 393 3.52 0.04 15.90
C SER A 393 3.41 1.11 16.98
N LYS A 394 4.08 0.94 18.12
CA LYS A 394 4.10 1.94 19.20
C LYS A 394 4.86 3.21 18.82
N LEU A 395 5.80 3.13 17.86
CA LEU A 395 6.55 4.28 17.37
C LEU A 395 5.68 5.28 16.57
N TRP A 396 4.47 4.91 16.18
CA TRP A 396 3.48 5.86 15.67
C TRP A 396 3.02 6.87 16.72
N ARG A 397 3.12 6.51 18.02
CA ARG A 397 2.57 7.29 19.15
C ARG A 397 1.12 7.71 18.87
N LEU A 398 0.29 6.71 18.61
CA LEU A 398 -1.13 6.90 18.34
C LEU A 398 -1.86 7.42 19.59
N PRO A 399 -2.95 8.19 19.41
CA PRO A 399 -3.66 8.82 20.52
C PRO A 399 -4.56 7.82 21.27
N SER A 400 -5.23 8.32 22.30
CA SER A 400 -6.22 7.61 23.12
C SER A 400 -7.63 8.14 22.88
N ILE A 401 -8.65 7.32 23.16
CA ILE A 401 -10.05 7.81 23.22
C ILE A 401 -10.26 8.85 24.34
N ASN A 402 -9.33 8.93 25.29
CA ASN A 402 -9.39 9.85 26.42
C ASN A 402 -8.76 11.21 26.11
N ASP A 403 -8.08 11.33 24.98
CA ASP A 403 -7.45 12.56 24.52
C ASP A 403 -8.49 13.56 24.00
N ARG A 404 -8.12 14.84 23.88
CA ARG A 404 -9.07 15.87 23.46
C ARG A 404 -9.44 15.68 22.00
N MET A 405 -10.74 15.54 21.72
CA MET A 405 -11.25 15.45 20.35
C MET A 405 -12.01 16.69 19.92
N TRP A 406 -11.81 17.13 18.67
CA TRP A 406 -12.63 18.15 18.01
C TRP A 406 -12.59 18.00 16.48
N TYR A 407 -13.62 18.47 15.80
CA TYR A 407 -13.73 18.39 14.34
C TYR A 407 -13.51 19.77 13.69
N SER A 408 -12.51 19.88 12.83
CA SER A 408 -12.21 21.14 12.13
C SER A 408 -11.57 20.91 10.77
N SER A 409 -11.90 21.75 9.79
CA SER A 409 -11.28 21.73 8.45
C SER A 409 -11.36 20.35 7.76
N GLY A 410 -12.48 19.64 7.93
CA GLY A 410 -12.68 18.33 7.29
C GLY A 410 -11.95 17.17 7.97
N LYS A 411 -11.38 17.36 9.17
CA LYS A 411 -10.59 16.35 9.88
C LYS A 411 -11.06 16.20 11.32
N LEU A 412 -11.05 14.96 11.81
CA LEU A 412 -11.15 14.68 13.25
C LEU A 412 -9.77 14.89 13.86
N ASN A 413 -9.67 15.78 14.83
CA ASN A 413 -8.44 16.00 15.60
C ASN A 413 -8.57 15.24 16.92
N ILE A 414 -7.50 14.53 17.30
CA ILE A 414 -7.35 13.87 18.59
C ILE A 414 -5.98 14.28 19.11
N ASP A 415 -5.97 15.17 20.10
CA ASP A 415 -4.81 15.95 20.53
C ASP A 415 -4.03 16.54 19.33
N ASP A 416 -2.79 16.10 19.09
CA ASP A 416 -1.95 16.64 18.02
C ASP A 416 -2.11 15.91 16.69
N GLN A 417 -2.89 14.83 16.64
CA GLN A 417 -3.14 14.05 15.44
C GLN A 417 -4.41 14.49 14.71
N LYS A 418 -4.37 14.46 13.38
CA LYS A 418 -5.50 14.75 12.51
C LYS A 418 -5.78 13.55 11.61
N PHE A 419 -7.04 13.15 11.57
CA PHE A 419 -7.52 11.97 10.86
C PHE A 419 -8.53 12.32 9.77
N ASN A 420 -8.44 11.61 8.65
CA ASN A 420 -9.55 11.49 7.71
C ASN A 420 -10.72 10.72 8.32
N LEU A 421 -11.91 10.94 7.77
CA LEU A 421 -13.10 10.15 8.05
C LEU A 421 -13.52 9.39 6.78
N PRO A 422 -14.11 8.18 6.89
CA PRO A 422 -14.34 7.45 8.13
C PRO A 422 -13.03 6.97 8.77
N LEU A 423 -13.05 6.76 10.07
CA LEU A 423 -11.92 6.30 10.88
C LEU A 423 -12.41 5.16 11.76
N TYR A 424 -11.66 4.06 11.84
CA TYR A 424 -11.81 3.13 12.95
C TYR A 424 -10.47 2.64 13.47
N ALA A 425 -10.45 2.26 14.74
CA ALA A 425 -9.24 1.83 15.42
C ALA A 425 -9.53 0.71 16.41
N THR A 426 -8.57 -0.20 16.59
CA THR A 426 -8.60 -1.14 17.72
C THR A 426 -8.00 -0.48 18.95
N LEU A 427 -8.57 -0.74 20.12
CA LEU A 427 -8.13 -0.15 21.39
C LEU A 427 -7.51 -1.21 22.32
N ASP A 428 -6.54 -0.78 23.14
CA ASP A 428 -6.14 -1.54 24.32
C ASP A 428 -7.11 -1.34 25.50
N SER A 429 -6.85 -1.99 26.64
CA SER A 429 -7.66 -1.89 27.86
C SER A 429 -7.68 -0.48 28.47
N SER A 430 -6.72 0.37 28.12
CA SER A 430 -6.62 1.76 28.58
C SER A 430 -7.24 2.75 27.60
N GLY A 431 -7.73 2.28 26.45
CA GLY A 431 -8.35 3.11 25.42
C GLY A 431 -7.36 3.72 24.43
N ASN A 432 -6.10 3.29 24.43
CA ASN A 432 -5.11 3.77 23.44
C ASN A 432 -5.31 3.07 22.11
N PHE A 433 -5.14 3.81 21.01
CA PHE A 433 -5.25 3.27 19.66
C PHE A 433 -4.05 2.36 19.40
N GLN A 434 -4.32 1.12 18.98
CA GLN A 434 -3.30 0.13 18.65
C GLN A 434 -3.09 0.00 17.13
N SER A 435 -4.15 0.17 16.36
CA SER A 435 -4.15 0.08 14.89
C SER A 435 -5.28 0.92 14.34
N ILE A 436 -5.07 1.57 13.20
CA ILE A 436 -5.97 2.56 12.62
C ILE A 436 -6.27 2.24 11.16
N TYR A 437 -7.51 2.46 10.76
CA TYR A 437 -8.09 2.10 9.49
C TYR A 437 -9.06 3.19 9.01
N PHE A 438 -9.25 3.33 7.70
CA PHE A 438 -10.04 4.38 7.07
C PHE A 438 -11.07 3.87 6.05
N ASP A 439 -11.13 2.57 5.79
CA ASP A 439 -12.04 1.94 4.86
C ASP A 439 -12.24 0.45 5.19
N ALA A 440 -13.15 -0.22 4.50
CA ALA A 440 -13.46 -1.63 4.72
C ALA A 440 -13.89 -1.99 6.15
N PHE A 441 -14.59 -1.09 6.85
CA PHE A 441 -15.01 -1.32 8.23
C PHE A 441 -15.85 -2.60 8.37
N ALA A 442 -16.90 -2.77 7.56
CA ALA A 442 -17.75 -3.94 7.68
C ALA A 442 -17.02 -5.24 7.32
N LYS A 443 -16.09 -5.23 6.37
CA LYS A 443 -15.25 -6.39 6.05
C LYS A 443 -14.39 -6.80 7.25
N ASN A 444 -13.75 -5.84 7.91
CA ASN A 444 -12.68 -6.10 8.88
C ASN A 444 -13.16 -6.18 10.34
N ALA A 445 -14.12 -5.33 10.73
CA ALA A 445 -14.58 -5.21 12.11
C ALA A 445 -15.14 -6.51 12.72
N PRO A 446 -15.87 -7.39 11.99
CA PRO A 446 -16.30 -8.68 12.53
C PRO A 446 -15.13 -9.58 12.95
N LEU A 447 -14.03 -9.59 12.19
CA LEU A 447 -12.85 -10.39 12.50
C LEU A 447 -12.15 -9.85 13.76
N LEU A 448 -12.01 -8.52 13.86
CA LEU A 448 -11.45 -7.85 15.04
C LEU A 448 -12.31 -8.08 16.30
N ALA A 449 -13.63 -8.06 16.15
CA ALA A 449 -14.56 -8.32 17.25
C ALA A 449 -14.51 -9.79 17.73
N MET A 450 -14.29 -10.75 16.82
CA MET A 450 -14.06 -12.16 17.18
C MET A 450 -12.79 -12.35 18.02
N GLU A 451 -11.79 -11.49 17.87
CA GLU A 451 -10.59 -11.43 18.73
C GLU A 451 -10.84 -10.69 20.06
N ASN A 452 -12.10 -10.34 20.37
CA ASN A 452 -12.50 -9.52 21.53
C ASN A 452 -11.78 -8.16 21.61
N LYS A 453 -11.40 -7.57 20.47
CA LYS A 453 -10.83 -6.22 20.45
C LYS A 453 -11.95 -5.18 20.63
N ASN A 454 -11.68 -4.17 21.44
CA ASN A 454 -12.52 -2.96 21.49
C ASN A 454 -12.27 -2.13 20.23
N ILE A 455 -13.32 -1.55 19.67
CA ILE A 455 -13.26 -0.85 18.38
C ILE A 455 -13.80 0.57 18.56
N PHE A 456 -12.97 1.56 18.23
CA PHE A 456 -13.41 2.94 18.02
C PHE A 456 -13.80 3.12 16.56
N TYR A 457 -14.93 3.76 16.27
CA TYR A 457 -15.36 4.16 14.92
C TYR A 457 -15.77 5.63 14.95
N ALA A 458 -15.46 6.40 13.91
CA ALA A 458 -15.91 7.77 13.73
C ALA A 458 -16.19 8.06 12.26
N ASP A 459 -17.28 8.76 11.98
CA ASP A 459 -17.58 9.34 10.68
C ASP A 459 -18.47 10.59 10.85
N LEU A 460 -18.71 11.33 9.78
CA LEU A 460 -19.73 12.38 9.78
C LEU A 460 -21.10 11.75 10.04
N CYS A 461 -21.85 12.30 11.00
CA CYS A 461 -23.16 11.81 11.38
C CYS A 461 -24.10 11.63 10.16
N LYS A 462 -24.08 12.57 9.22
CA LYS A 462 -24.84 12.49 7.97
C LYS A 462 -24.54 11.25 7.11
N ASN A 463 -23.30 10.75 7.13
CA ASN A 463 -22.91 9.55 6.38
C ASN A 463 -23.52 8.28 7.01
N LEU A 464 -23.84 8.35 8.30
CA LEU A 464 -24.50 7.28 9.06
C LEU A 464 -26.03 7.41 9.08
N ASN A 465 -26.60 8.31 8.27
CA ASN A 465 -28.03 8.69 8.29
C ASN A 465 -28.50 9.36 9.59
N VAL A 466 -27.59 9.90 10.39
CA VAL A 466 -27.91 10.71 11.57
C VAL A 466 -28.01 12.18 11.14
N ARG A 467 -29.10 12.87 11.51
CA ARG A 467 -29.36 14.26 11.10
C ARG A 467 -28.52 15.28 11.87
N SER A 468 -27.20 15.22 11.73
CA SER A 468 -26.25 16.20 12.24
C SER A 468 -25.08 16.41 11.26
N ASN A 469 -24.47 17.60 11.30
CA ASN A 469 -23.21 17.89 10.59
C ASN A 469 -21.97 17.59 11.45
N ASP A 470 -22.16 17.14 12.68
CA ASP A 470 -21.10 16.76 13.60
C ASP A 470 -20.43 15.45 13.17
N VAL A 471 -19.37 15.10 13.88
CA VAL A 471 -18.80 13.75 13.84
C VAL A 471 -19.50 12.89 14.89
N CYS A 472 -19.99 11.75 14.44
CA CYS A 472 -20.54 10.69 15.27
C CYS A 472 -19.43 9.66 15.49
N ALA A 473 -19.06 9.44 16.74
CA ALA A 473 -18.05 8.46 17.11
C ALA A 473 -18.56 7.46 18.15
N TYR A 474 -18.01 6.26 18.13
CA TYR A 474 -18.48 5.11 18.89
C TYR A 474 -17.29 4.33 19.41
N ASN A 475 -17.24 4.10 20.73
CA ASN A 475 -16.36 3.10 21.33
C ASN A 475 -17.18 1.84 21.62
N ILE A 476 -16.86 0.73 20.96
CA ILE A 476 -17.67 -0.47 20.91
C ILE A 476 -16.90 -1.61 21.54
N SER A 477 -17.50 -2.23 22.54
CA SER A 477 -17.02 -3.45 23.17
C SER A 477 -18.10 -4.52 23.12
N LYS A 478 -17.79 -5.72 23.60
CA LYS A 478 -18.71 -6.86 23.62
C LYS A 478 -20.02 -6.55 24.37
N ASP A 479 -19.92 -5.84 25.50
CA ASP A 479 -21.04 -5.67 26.43
C ASP A 479 -21.57 -4.23 26.48
N THR A 480 -20.75 -3.26 26.09
CA THR A 480 -21.08 -1.83 26.15
C THR A 480 -20.63 -1.07 24.92
N SER A 481 -21.39 -0.04 24.55
CA SER A 481 -20.98 0.96 23.56
C SER A 481 -21.07 2.36 24.17
N THR A 482 -20.15 3.25 23.82
CA THR A 482 -20.23 4.67 24.17
C THR A 482 -20.32 5.49 22.89
N GLN A 483 -21.33 6.35 22.79
CA GLN A 483 -21.52 7.29 21.69
C GLN A 483 -20.93 8.66 22.05
N PHE A 484 -20.36 9.34 21.06
CA PHE A 484 -19.81 10.70 21.17
C PHE A 484 -20.30 11.55 19.98
N PHE A 485 -20.75 12.78 20.24
CA PHE A 485 -20.96 13.79 19.21
C PHE A 485 -19.89 14.87 19.35
N ILE A 486 -19.16 15.11 18.26
CA ILE A 486 -17.94 15.93 18.25
C ILE A 486 -18.11 17.05 17.24
N ASP A 487 -18.03 18.30 17.71
CA ASP A 487 -18.07 19.49 16.89
C ASP A 487 -16.71 20.22 16.90
N SER A 488 -16.69 21.48 16.45
CA SER A 488 -15.47 22.30 16.45
C SER A 488 -14.96 22.72 17.84
N LYS A 489 -15.79 22.62 18.88
CA LYS A 489 -15.43 22.92 20.28
C LYS A 489 -15.02 21.66 21.04
N GLY A 490 -15.53 20.51 20.63
CA GLY A 490 -15.10 19.19 21.05
C GLY A 490 -16.27 18.23 21.27
N ILE A 491 -16.09 17.26 22.18
CA ILE A 491 -17.16 16.36 22.60
C ILE A 491 -18.20 17.16 23.39
N HIS A 492 -19.41 17.31 22.85
CA HIS A 492 -20.50 18.02 23.53
C HIS A 492 -21.66 17.10 23.95
N HIS A 493 -21.66 15.85 23.49
CA HIS A 493 -22.57 14.81 23.95
C HIS A 493 -21.82 13.48 24.11
N ARG A 494 -22.15 12.75 25.18
CA ARG A 494 -21.66 11.40 25.46
C ARG A 494 -22.77 10.57 26.09
N SER A 495 -22.98 9.35 25.58
CA SER A 495 -23.99 8.42 26.07
C SER A 495 -23.45 7.00 26.15
N ASP A 496 -23.63 6.33 27.28
CA ASP A 496 -23.22 4.94 27.48
C ASP A 496 -24.41 4.00 27.32
N ILE A 497 -24.26 3.03 26.42
CA ILE A 497 -25.26 2.05 26.06
C ILE A 497 -24.82 0.69 26.58
N LYS A 498 -25.51 0.20 27.62
CA LYS A 498 -25.27 -1.12 28.22
C LYS A 498 -26.05 -2.21 27.48
N ARG A 499 -25.74 -2.39 26.21
CA ARG A 499 -26.33 -3.42 25.34
C ARG A 499 -25.24 -4.03 24.46
N PRO A 500 -25.19 -5.36 24.33
CA PRO A 500 -24.25 -6.01 23.42
C PRO A 500 -24.44 -5.55 21.97
N SER A 501 -23.35 -5.18 21.30
CA SER A 501 -23.38 -4.83 19.87
C SER A 501 -23.50 -6.10 19.02
N ALA A 502 -24.27 -6.02 17.92
CA ALA A 502 -24.36 -7.10 16.95
C ALA A 502 -22.99 -7.43 16.29
N LEU A 503 -22.02 -6.51 16.37
CA LEU A 503 -20.66 -6.68 15.86
C LEU A 503 -19.93 -7.90 16.46
N PHE A 504 -20.22 -8.23 17.72
CA PHE A 504 -19.60 -9.36 18.44
C PHE A 504 -20.35 -10.69 18.24
N SER A 505 -21.28 -10.75 17.28
CA SER A 505 -22.03 -11.94 16.92
C SER A 505 -21.32 -12.76 15.83
N ASN A 506 -21.23 -14.08 16.02
CA ASN A 506 -20.73 -15.00 14.98
C ASN A 506 -21.70 -15.14 13.77
N ASN A 507 -22.91 -14.60 13.91
CA ASN A 507 -23.95 -14.64 12.89
C ASN A 507 -23.93 -13.41 11.97
N LEU A 508 -22.86 -12.62 11.96
CA LEU A 508 -22.76 -11.43 11.12
C LEU A 508 -21.93 -11.69 9.85
N ILE A 509 -22.34 -11.05 8.76
CA ILE A 509 -21.53 -10.86 7.56
C ILE A 509 -21.43 -9.38 7.32
N GLY A 510 -20.23 -8.82 7.34
CA GLY A 510 -20.02 -7.46 6.89
C GLY A 510 -19.60 -7.41 5.43
N ILE A 511 -20.08 -6.37 4.76
CA ILE A 511 -19.84 -6.09 3.36
C ILE A 511 -19.42 -4.63 3.26
N SER A 512 -18.24 -4.42 2.70
CA SER A 512 -17.69 -3.11 2.41
C SER A 512 -17.59 -2.93 0.91
N THR A 513 -18.11 -1.81 0.42
CA THR A 513 -18.11 -1.42 -0.97
C THR A 513 -17.63 0.03 -1.07
N GLY A 514 -17.17 0.45 -2.24
CA GLY A 514 -16.70 1.82 -2.40
C GLY A 514 -16.03 2.03 -3.76
N PRO A 515 -15.52 3.24 -4.03
CA PRO A 515 -14.80 3.54 -5.26
C PRO A 515 -13.52 2.70 -5.42
N PHE A 516 -12.97 2.64 -6.63
CA PHE A 516 -11.79 1.82 -6.94
C PHE A 516 -10.54 2.09 -6.07
N THR A 517 -10.47 3.23 -5.37
CA THR A 517 -9.33 3.62 -4.53
C THR A 517 -9.41 3.14 -3.09
N VAL A 518 -10.53 2.52 -2.68
CA VAL A 518 -10.71 2.07 -1.29
C VAL A 518 -10.76 0.55 -1.20
N GLU A 519 -10.39 0.03 -0.04
CA GLU A 519 -10.52 -1.39 0.25
C GLU A 519 -12.00 -1.78 0.33
N THR A 520 -12.34 -2.91 -0.30
CA THR A 520 -13.69 -3.47 -0.37
C THR A 520 -13.66 -4.98 -0.21
N GLY A 521 -14.80 -5.58 0.10
CA GLY A 521 -14.91 -7.03 0.24
C GLY A 521 -16.00 -7.47 1.20
N VAL A 522 -16.02 -8.78 1.46
CA VAL A 522 -17.00 -9.43 2.34
C VAL A 522 -16.25 -10.18 3.44
N SER A 523 -16.73 -10.09 4.69
CA SER A 523 -16.17 -10.84 5.81
C SER A 523 -16.51 -12.33 5.66
N SER A 524 -15.55 -13.17 5.29
CA SER A 524 -15.66 -14.63 5.43
C SER A 524 -14.35 -15.19 5.89
N GLY A 525 -14.37 -16.14 6.83
CA GLY A 525 -13.18 -16.72 7.47
C GLY A 525 -12.19 -17.49 6.56
N ASN A 526 -12.25 -17.30 5.25
CA ASN A 526 -11.18 -17.61 4.30
C ASN A 526 -10.95 -16.38 3.41
N ASP A 527 -9.75 -15.81 3.53
CA ASP A 527 -9.26 -14.69 2.74
C ASP A 527 -9.28 -15.05 1.25
N GLY A 528 -9.93 -14.22 0.42
CA GLY A 528 -9.79 -14.33 -1.04
C GLY A 528 -10.93 -13.80 -1.91
N ASN A 529 -12.07 -13.37 -1.36
CA ASN A 529 -13.23 -13.03 -2.19
C ASN A 529 -13.44 -11.52 -2.34
N ILE A 530 -12.78 -10.97 -3.37
CA ILE A 530 -12.87 -9.58 -3.80
C ILE A 530 -14.20 -9.40 -4.55
N LEU A 531 -14.96 -8.35 -4.20
CA LEU A 531 -16.11 -7.96 -5.00
C LEU A 531 -15.60 -7.42 -6.34
N LYS A 532 -16.06 -7.98 -7.47
CA LYS A 532 -15.69 -7.46 -8.78
C LYS A 532 -16.43 -6.14 -9.03
N ARG A 533 -15.81 -5.26 -9.83
CA ARG A 533 -16.41 -4.01 -10.31
C ARG A 533 -17.79 -4.28 -10.92
N GLY A 534 -18.74 -3.37 -10.64
CA GLY A 534 -20.14 -3.52 -11.02
C GLY A 534 -20.95 -4.19 -9.91
N ILE A 535 -21.90 -5.07 -10.25
CA ILE A 535 -22.78 -5.72 -9.27
C ILE A 535 -22.48 -7.21 -9.13
N THR A 536 -22.40 -7.69 -7.88
CA THR A 536 -22.18 -9.10 -7.55
C THR A 536 -23.34 -9.66 -6.75
N PHE A 537 -23.81 -10.85 -7.15
CA PHE A 537 -24.84 -11.64 -6.49
C PHE A 537 -24.21 -12.87 -5.82
N ILE A 538 -24.58 -13.15 -4.58
CA ILE A 538 -23.98 -14.19 -3.73
C ILE A 538 -25.07 -15.11 -3.18
N GLY A 539 -24.96 -16.41 -3.46
CA GLY A 539 -25.92 -17.42 -3.03
C GLY A 539 -25.71 -17.95 -1.61
N GLY A 540 -26.78 -18.06 -0.80
CA GLY A 540 -26.77 -18.69 0.52
C GLY A 540 -27.31 -20.12 0.51
N HIS A 541 -26.60 -21.08 1.11
CA HIS A 541 -27.20 -22.41 1.37
C HIS A 541 -26.94 -22.94 2.79
N ASP A 542 -25.80 -22.60 3.41
CA ASP A 542 -25.45 -22.98 4.80
C ASP A 542 -24.54 -21.91 5.43
N GLY A 543 -24.96 -20.65 5.36
CA GLY A 543 -24.06 -19.51 5.56
C GLY A 543 -23.25 -19.27 4.29
N PHE A 544 -23.81 -18.42 3.40
CA PHE A 544 -23.10 -17.62 2.40
C PHE A 544 -21.81 -18.24 1.86
N ASN A 545 -21.96 -19.14 0.87
CA ASN A 545 -20.80 -19.73 0.22
C ASN A 545 -20.34 -18.82 -0.93
N LEU A 546 -19.26 -18.06 -0.66
CA LEU A 546 -18.65 -17.12 -1.59
C LEU A 546 -17.98 -17.76 -2.81
N SER A 547 -17.89 -19.10 -2.90
CA SER A 547 -17.45 -19.80 -4.11
C SER A 547 -18.53 -19.87 -5.21
N LYS A 548 -19.72 -19.28 -4.97
CA LYS A 548 -20.89 -19.29 -5.87
C LYS A 548 -21.38 -17.88 -6.18
N THR A 549 -20.47 -16.99 -6.61
CA THR A 549 -20.79 -15.61 -7.00
C THR A 549 -21.11 -15.48 -8.48
N LEU A 550 -21.91 -14.47 -8.80
CA LEU A 550 -22.16 -14.01 -10.17
C LEU A 550 -22.01 -12.50 -10.20
N SER A 551 -21.05 -12.02 -10.98
CA SER A 551 -20.77 -10.60 -11.11
C SER A 551 -21.05 -10.13 -12.53
N PHE A 552 -21.46 -8.87 -12.66
CA PHE A 552 -21.65 -8.17 -13.92
C PHE A 552 -20.94 -6.82 -13.84
N ASP A 553 -20.08 -6.52 -14.82
CA ASP A 553 -19.36 -5.23 -14.89
C ASP A 553 -20.24 -4.15 -15.54
N THR A 554 -21.13 -3.58 -14.74
CA THR A 554 -22.09 -2.57 -15.18
C THR A 554 -21.41 -1.28 -15.64
N CYS A 555 -20.15 -1.04 -15.23
CA CYS A 555 -19.37 0.10 -15.68
C CYS A 555 -18.74 -0.10 -17.06
N MET A 556 -18.74 -1.33 -17.58
CA MET A 556 -18.44 -1.65 -18.98
C MET A 556 -19.71 -1.86 -19.83
N GLY A 557 -20.88 -1.50 -19.28
CA GLY A 557 -22.17 -1.64 -19.95
C GLY A 557 -22.72 -3.07 -19.94
N GLU A 558 -22.21 -3.96 -19.09
CA GLU A 558 -22.80 -5.30 -18.93
C GLU A 558 -24.17 -5.21 -18.25
N VAL A 559 -25.19 -5.78 -18.89
CA VAL A 559 -26.56 -5.86 -18.36
C VAL A 559 -26.76 -7.12 -17.51
N VAL A 560 -27.50 -6.99 -16.41
CA VAL A 560 -27.80 -8.10 -15.51
C VAL A 560 -28.78 -9.09 -16.18
N ASP A 561 -28.34 -10.33 -16.34
CA ASP A 561 -29.15 -11.42 -16.89
C ASP A 561 -30.08 -12.02 -15.81
N GLU A 562 -31.37 -11.69 -15.88
CA GLU A 562 -32.40 -12.16 -14.95
C GLU A 562 -32.43 -13.69 -14.80
N LYS A 563 -32.20 -14.45 -15.89
CA LYS A 563 -32.24 -15.91 -15.85
C LYS A 563 -31.07 -16.47 -15.05
N LYS A 564 -29.88 -15.86 -15.17
CA LYS A 564 -28.70 -16.26 -14.39
C LYS A 564 -28.89 -15.93 -12.91
N VAL A 565 -29.41 -14.74 -12.60
CA VAL A 565 -29.71 -14.34 -11.21
C VAL A 565 -30.78 -15.26 -10.60
N HIS A 566 -31.87 -15.52 -11.31
CA HIS A 566 -32.92 -16.43 -10.88
C HIS A 566 -32.39 -17.85 -10.61
N LYS A 567 -31.49 -18.35 -11.47
CA LYS A 567 -30.85 -19.66 -11.28
C LYS A 567 -30.04 -19.74 -9.99
N ILE A 568 -29.31 -18.68 -9.62
CA ILE A 568 -28.57 -18.63 -8.36
C ILE A 568 -29.52 -18.52 -7.18
N TYR A 569 -30.53 -17.65 -7.26
CA TYR A 569 -31.56 -17.51 -6.24
C TYR A 569 -32.24 -18.85 -5.91
N GLN A 570 -32.68 -19.61 -6.93
CA GLN A 570 -33.29 -20.93 -6.72
C GLN A 570 -32.32 -21.95 -6.11
N ARG A 571 -31.05 -21.92 -6.53
CA ARG A 571 -29.99 -22.78 -5.98
C ARG A 571 -29.52 -22.37 -4.59
N SER A 572 -30.04 -21.28 -4.05
CA SER A 572 -29.62 -20.68 -2.79
C SER A 572 -30.78 -20.64 -1.79
N ASN A 573 -31.68 -21.63 -1.85
CA ASN A 573 -32.89 -21.69 -1.03
C ASN A 573 -33.67 -20.38 -0.98
N LYS A 574 -33.70 -19.64 -2.10
CA LYS A 574 -34.39 -18.35 -2.22
C LYS A 574 -33.83 -17.26 -1.30
N ASN A 575 -32.52 -17.27 -1.04
CA ASN A 575 -31.77 -16.23 -0.34
C ASN A 575 -30.58 -15.77 -1.18
N LEU A 576 -30.46 -14.46 -1.38
CA LEU A 576 -29.44 -13.88 -2.24
C LEU A 576 -28.96 -12.56 -1.66
N ILE A 577 -27.64 -12.39 -1.51
CA ILE A 577 -27.05 -11.06 -1.27
C ILE A 577 -26.72 -10.45 -2.62
N PHE A 578 -26.89 -9.14 -2.75
CA PHE A 578 -26.27 -8.37 -3.82
C PHE A 578 -25.46 -7.22 -3.23
N ALA A 579 -24.29 -6.97 -3.81
CA ALA A 579 -23.43 -5.85 -3.45
C ALA A 579 -22.71 -5.36 -4.70
N SER A 580 -22.57 -4.05 -4.84
CA SER A 580 -21.79 -3.46 -5.92
C SER A 580 -20.41 -3.05 -5.49
N ASN A 581 -19.40 -3.17 -6.35
CA ASN A 581 -18.09 -2.57 -6.13
C ASN A 581 -17.78 -1.51 -7.17
N ASP A 582 -17.07 -0.45 -6.78
CA ASP A 582 -16.91 0.82 -7.50
C ASP A 582 -18.23 1.59 -7.62
N SER A 583 -19.23 1.02 -8.30
CA SER A 583 -20.58 1.58 -8.41
C SER A 583 -21.58 0.62 -9.04
N ILE A 584 -22.88 0.84 -8.81
CA ILE A 584 -23.92 0.30 -9.70
C ILE A 584 -24.14 1.12 -10.98
N PHE A 585 -23.74 2.40 -11.00
CA PHE A 585 -23.96 3.31 -12.12
C PHE A 585 -22.71 4.14 -12.42
N CYS A 586 -22.07 3.82 -13.56
CA CYS A 586 -20.96 4.57 -14.13
C CYS A 586 -21.37 5.38 -15.38
N GLY A 587 -22.66 5.69 -15.54
CA GLY A 587 -23.19 6.43 -16.70
C GLY A 587 -23.94 5.59 -17.74
N ASP A 588 -23.97 4.26 -17.60
CA ASP A 588 -24.75 3.38 -18.49
C ASP A 588 -26.18 3.13 -17.96
N VAL A 589 -27.16 3.76 -18.61
CA VAL A 589 -28.57 3.69 -18.22
C VAL A 589 -29.17 2.30 -18.44
N ASN A 590 -28.73 1.55 -19.46
CA ASN A 590 -29.27 0.22 -19.75
C ASN A 590 -28.81 -0.79 -18.69
N ALA A 591 -27.55 -0.72 -18.28
CA ALA A 591 -27.02 -1.51 -17.18
C ALA A 591 -27.81 -1.21 -15.88
N LEU A 592 -28.03 0.06 -15.56
CA LEU A 592 -28.80 0.46 -14.38
C LEU A 592 -30.26 -0.05 -14.41
N GLN A 593 -30.94 0.11 -15.54
CA GLN A 593 -32.32 -0.38 -15.72
C GLN A 593 -32.41 -1.90 -15.60
N SER A 594 -31.39 -2.63 -16.08
CA SER A 594 -31.36 -4.08 -15.93
C SER A 594 -31.29 -4.52 -14.46
N ILE A 595 -30.52 -3.82 -13.63
CA ILE A 595 -30.47 -4.05 -12.17
C ILE A 595 -31.84 -3.76 -11.54
N SER A 596 -32.42 -2.59 -11.85
CA SER A 596 -33.74 -2.19 -11.35
C SER A 596 -34.82 -3.22 -11.72
N SER A 597 -34.78 -3.76 -12.94
CA SER A 597 -35.75 -4.76 -13.39
C SER A 597 -35.57 -6.10 -12.66
N VAL A 598 -34.33 -6.57 -12.52
CA VAL A 598 -34.03 -7.86 -11.89
C VAL A 598 -34.36 -7.84 -10.40
N LEU A 599 -34.02 -6.74 -9.72
CA LEU A 599 -34.35 -6.52 -8.32
C LEU A 599 -35.78 -5.98 -8.13
N ARG A 600 -36.50 -5.61 -9.19
CA ARG A 600 -37.85 -5.02 -9.11
C ARG A 600 -37.93 -3.80 -8.17
N GLN A 601 -36.85 -3.04 -8.06
CA GLN A 601 -36.75 -1.83 -7.23
C GLN A 601 -36.59 -0.61 -8.12
N LYS A 602 -37.58 0.29 -8.13
CA LYS A 602 -37.57 1.47 -9.01
C LYS A 602 -36.61 2.54 -8.51
N GLU A 603 -36.36 2.58 -7.20
CA GLU A 603 -35.43 3.51 -6.55
C GLU A 603 -34.02 3.43 -7.16
N ILE A 604 -33.63 2.24 -7.64
CA ILE A 604 -32.34 2.00 -8.29
C ILE A 604 -32.16 2.87 -9.54
N ASN A 605 -33.22 3.21 -10.27
CA ASN A 605 -33.12 4.07 -11.45
C ASN A 605 -32.78 5.54 -11.12
N HIS A 606 -32.85 5.93 -9.84
CA HIS A 606 -32.55 7.27 -9.37
C HIS A 606 -31.17 7.39 -8.73
N VAL A 607 -30.42 6.30 -8.73
CA VAL A 607 -29.05 6.27 -8.21
C VAL A 607 -28.16 7.08 -9.13
N THR A 608 -27.34 7.95 -8.54
CA THR A 608 -26.43 8.84 -9.25
C THR A 608 -25.09 8.15 -9.50
N THR A 609 -24.27 8.79 -10.35
CA THR A 609 -22.96 8.27 -10.73
C THR A 609 -22.13 7.94 -9.49
N ARG A 610 -21.49 6.77 -9.48
CA ARG A 610 -20.56 6.33 -8.41
C ARG A 610 -21.19 6.17 -7.03
N GLN A 611 -22.46 5.79 -6.99
CA GLN A 611 -23.12 5.26 -5.79
C GLN A 611 -23.13 3.73 -5.80
N GLN A 612 -23.00 3.13 -4.62
CA GLN A 612 -23.00 1.69 -4.38
C GLN A 612 -24.32 1.24 -3.75
N ILE A 613 -24.64 -0.05 -3.84
CA ILE A 613 -25.74 -0.68 -3.09
C ILE A 613 -25.26 -1.96 -2.41
N ILE A 614 -25.86 -2.25 -1.25
CA ILE A 614 -25.75 -3.55 -0.57
C ILE A 614 -27.17 -3.95 -0.18
N GLY A 615 -27.55 -5.20 -0.43
CA GLY A 615 -28.87 -5.68 -0.06
C GLY A 615 -29.01 -7.19 -0.07
N VAL A 616 -30.19 -7.62 0.37
CA VAL A 616 -30.60 -9.01 0.44
C VAL A 616 -31.96 -9.18 -0.24
N TYR A 617 -32.08 -10.26 -0.99
CA TYR A 617 -33.33 -10.77 -1.54
C TYR A 617 -33.65 -12.11 -0.89
N SER A 618 -34.68 -12.13 -0.04
CA SER A 618 -35.05 -13.27 0.80
C SER A 618 -36.57 -13.41 0.85
N GLY A 619 -37.10 -14.62 0.63
CA GLY A 619 -38.54 -14.88 0.79
C GLY A 619 -39.46 -14.09 -0.17
N GLY A 620 -38.92 -13.49 -1.23
CA GLY A 620 -39.66 -12.61 -2.14
C GLY A 620 -39.64 -11.13 -1.76
N GLU A 621 -39.02 -10.77 -0.64
CA GLU A 621 -38.82 -9.39 -0.17
C GLU A 621 -37.37 -8.94 -0.38
N ILE A 622 -37.19 -7.63 -0.61
CA ILE A 622 -35.88 -7.01 -0.81
C ILE A 622 -35.68 -5.95 0.26
N ASP A 623 -34.52 -6.00 0.89
CA ASP A 623 -34.05 -5.00 1.84
C ASP A 623 -32.63 -4.59 1.45
N PHE A 624 -32.39 -3.28 1.34
CA PHE A 624 -31.13 -2.76 0.83
C PHE A 624 -30.85 -1.33 1.29
N VAL A 625 -29.58 -0.96 1.17
CA VAL A 625 -29.06 0.39 1.40
C VAL A 625 -28.39 0.90 0.14
N ILE A 626 -28.49 2.21 -0.07
CA ILE A 626 -27.81 2.95 -1.14
C ILE A 626 -26.77 3.84 -0.49
N GLY A 627 -25.56 3.79 -1.02
CA GLY A 627 -24.43 4.60 -0.56
C GLY A 627 -24.50 6.05 -1.05
N LEU A 628 -23.67 6.89 -0.46
CA LEU A 628 -23.45 8.24 -0.95
C LEU A 628 -22.46 8.21 -2.13
N PRO A 629 -22.53 9.15 -3.07
CA PRO A 629 -21.61 9.17 -4.21
C PRO A 629 -20.17 9.31 -3.73
N GLU A 630 -19.26 8.55 -4.34
CA GLU A 630 -17.80 8.55 -4.06
C GLU A 630 -17.41 8.12 -2.63
N LEU A 631 -18.35 7.76 -1.77
CA LEU A 631 -18.05 7.33 -0.40
C LEU A 631 -18.12 5.80 -0.28
N PRO A 632 -17.30 5.19 0.60
CA PRO A 632 -17.49 3.81 0.96
C PRO A 632 -18.90 3.58 1.54
N LEU A 633 -19.46 2.41 1.25
CA LEU A 633 -20.71 1.93 1.82
C LEU A 633 -20.43 0.62 2.56
N ASP A 634 -20.66 0.66 3.86
CA ASP A 634 -20.57 -0.46 4.79
C ASP A 634 -21.97 -0.90 5.23
N ALA A 635 -22.22 -2.21 5.22
CA ALA A 635 -23.43 -2.79 5.77
C ALA A 635 -23.17 -4.20 6.29
N PHE A 636 -24.03 -4.65 7.20
CA PHE A 636 -23.95 -5.99 7.75
C PHE A 636 -25.22 -6.78 7.43
N ILE A 637 -25.11 -8.10 7.41
CA ILE A 637 -26.22 -9.03 7.17
C ILE A 637 -26.22 -10.07 8.27
N GLU A 638 -27.35 -10.21 8.94
CA GLU A 638 -27.55 -11.22 9.97
C GLU A 638 -27.91 -12.56 9.33
N LYS A 639 -27.05 -13.56 9.53
CA LYS A 639 -27.16 -14.88 8.89
C LYS A 639 -28.41 -15.66 9.30
N SER A 640 -28.96 -15.39 10.48
CA SER A 640 -30.09 -16.15 11.04
C SER A 640 -31.43 -15.81 10.39
N ASN A 641 -31.59 -14.58 9.92
CA ASN A 641 -32.86 -14.07 9.37
C ASN A 641 -32.71 -13.33 8.03
N ASN A 642 -31.49 -13.22 7.50
CA ASN A 642 -31.17 -12.57 6.23
C ASN A 642 -31.57 -11.09 6.18
N LYS A 643 -31.55 -10.40 7.33
CA LYS A 643 -31.81 -8.95 7.40
C LYS A 643 -30.54 -8.14 7.27
N ILE A 644 -30.65 -6.98 6.63
CA ILE A 644 -29.59 -5.99 6.65
C ILE A 644 -29.56 -5.30 8.02
N ILE A 645 -28.36 -5.05 8.53
CA ILE A 645 -28.10 -4.23 9.69
C ILE A 645 -27.30 -3.02 9.17
N ARG A 646 -27.91 -1.85 9.28
CA ARG A 646 -27.30 -0.58 8.86
C ARG A 646 -26.26 -0.13 9.88
N MET A 647 -25.35 0.75 9.47
CA MET A 647 -24.32 1.31 10.37
C MET A 647 -24.93 1.98 11.61
N CYS A 648 -25.95 2.83 11.46
CA CYS A 648 -26.59 3.44 12.63
C CYS A 648 -27.28 2.41 13.55
N GLU A 649 -27.80 1.30 13.01
CA GLU A 649 -28.46 0.26 13.81
C GLU A 649 -27.43 -0.50 14.63
N LEU A 650 -26.27 -0.78 14.04
CA LEU A 650 -25.13 -1.39 14.72
C LEU A 650 -24.66 -0.57 15.93
N PHE A 651 -24.75 0.75 15.80
CA PHE A 651 -24.31 1.71 16.81
C PHE A 651 -25.42 2.22 17.74
N PHE A 652 -26.67 1.77 17.55
CA PHE A 652 -27.85 2.23 18.28
C PHE A 652 -28.13 3.74 18.13
N ASP A 653 -27.96 4.27 16.92
CA ASP A 653 -28.04 5.71 16.59
C ASP A 653 -28.93 5.99 15.37
N CYS A 654 -29.79 5.03 14.99
CA CYS A 654 -30.99 5.36 14.22
C CYS A 654 -32.11 5.76 15.20
#